data_AF-A0A284RD72-F1
#
_entry.id   AF-A0A284RD72-F1
#
_cell.length_a   1.000
_cell.length_b   1.000
_cell.length_c   1.000
_cell.angle_alpha   90.00
_cell.angle_beta   90.00
_cell.angle_gamma   90.00
#
_symmetry.space_group_name_H-M   'P 1'
#
loop_
_entity.id
_entity.type
_entity.pdbx_description
1 polymer ?
#
loop_
_entity_poly.entity_id
_entity_poly.type
_entity_poly.pdbx_seq_one_letter_code
_entity_poly.pdbx_strand_id
1 'polypeptide(L)'
;MSVYPVLPSRPILPHIQTNCQKCSAHLEFLIPSPQPRPGTLLQIRCFSCQTILSHAFYPTQVPSHAALNTPSSTNNSRPSSSQPSSARKGRKIGTQERPLETGYYDILGVPVTATTDDIKKAYRRLAIKHHPDKNPDDPNAEERFKEIAIAYQTLSDDQLRKKYNEFGPKESAPEGGYVDPEEVFGAIFGGDRFAPIIGQISLARDMKTALQEAEEAEGNEPKDSKGRPILSEEEKAKKEERDRKKASERATQRAERVKKLVENLERKLGIFTESATGPNDADVTRSWRTICQLEAEELKRESYGVELLQAIGFVYASKAKHHLATNQSFLGVGGWLHNVQGKYHVFSETVSTLRSAIELKTVFDQIQAAEKAGNLSPEEKRKLEEQAAEKGLQALFKGTKLEIESILRETCDRVLEDPNITRDKAQMRAVSMQILGEVYMSVKKENGQGQLDEVLAALFGSSLAHGIVTTPAPRVIGDANQAACGAAVYKVLKSDKYGPVETAAAKVDSDYDATACHLFFCRGYQYEDNVANTRVYTTGQVVPFAVDIEAHHTGYANVSVVNLATQKPIARLFTWPVYANDTLGPSQWPKNETSFNVTIPDLGDTCTTAGACAIQWWWYAPKQTFESCIDFTTA
;
A
#
# COMPACT_ATOMS: atom_id res chain seq x y z
N MET A 1 54.92 12.58 3.28
CA MET A 1 54.72 11.57 2.21
C MET A 1 54.43 10.24 2.88
N SER A 2 53.41 9.52 2.43
CA SER A 2 53.09 8.19 2.95
C SER A 2 54.28 7.25 2.75
N VAL A 3 54.64 6.47 3.78
CA VAL A 3 55.67 5.42 3.71
C VAL A 3 55.16 4.17 2.99
N TYR A 4 53.88 4.12 2.62
CA TYR A 4 53.29 3.02 1.89
C TYR A 4 53.45 3.21 0.37
N PRO A 5 53.73 2.12 -0.38
CA PRO A 5 53.73 2.17 -1.83
C PRO A 5 52.33 2.52 -2.36
N VAL A 6 52.29 3.14 -3.55
CA VAL A 6 51.03 3.35 -4.27
C VAL A 6 50.42 1.98 -4.58
N LEU A 7 49.25 1.71 -4.03
CA LEU A 7 48.54 0.46 -4.24
C LEU A 7 47.73 0.54 -5.55
N PRO A 8 47.79 -0.47 -6.42
CA PRO A 8 46.98 -0.50 -7.63
C PRO A 8 45.50 -0.71 -7.27
N SER A 9 44.60 0.10 -7.84
CA SER A 9 43.16 -0.13 -7.77
C SER A 9 42.74 -1.26 -8.73
N ARG A 10 41.78 -2.10 -8.33
CA ARG A 10 41.17 -3.10 -9.22
C ARG A 10 39.91 -2.55 -9.91
N PRO A 11 39.59 -2.97 -11.14
CA PRO A 11 38.34 -2.62 -11.79
C PRO A 11 37.14 -3.26 -11.06
N ILE A 12 35.99 -2.57 -11.07
CA ILE A 12 34.72 -3.12 -10.61
C ILE A 12 34.22 -4.10 -11.68
N LEU A 13 34.12 -5.38 -11.33
CA LEU A 13 33.63 -6.42 -12.24
C LEU A 13 32.15 -6.75 -11.95
N PRO A 14 31.33 -7.05 -12.99
CA PRO A 14 29.99 -7.56 -12.81
C PRO A 14 30.01 -8.86 -11.98
N HIS A 15 29.17 -8.93 -10.96
CA HIS A 15 29.03 -10.10 -10.10
C HIS A 15 27.55 -10.37 -9.81
N ILE A 16 27.25 -11.60 -9.41
CA ILE A 16 25.94 -12.05 -8.96
C ILE A 16 26.01 -12.24 -7.45
N GLN A 17 25.01 -11.72 -6.73
CA GLN A 17 24.86 -11.87 -5.29
C GLN A 17 23.83 -12.96 -4.96
N THR A 18 24.14 -13.80 -3.97
CA THR A 18 23.23 -14.86 -3.47
C THR A 18 23.60 -15.24 -2.04
N ASN A 19 22.76 -16.01 -1.35
CA ASN A 19 23.04 -16.50 0.01
C ASN A 19 23.30 -18.00 0.01
N CYS A 20 24.25 -18.45 0.83
CA CYS A 20 24.48 -19.88 1.03
C CYS A 20 23.30 -20.53 1.77
N GLN A 21 22.66 -21.53 1.16
CA GLN A 21 21.53 -22.22 1.81
C GLN A 21 21.90 -23.01 3.08
N LYS A 22 23.19 -23.29 3.30
CA LYS A 22 23.66 -24.06 4.46
C LYS A 22 24.08 -23.19 5.65
N CYS A 23 24.76 -22.07 5.40
CA CYS A 23 25.31 -21.23 6.47
C CYS A 23 24.87 -19.76 6.41
N SER A 24 23.99 -19.42 5.47
CA SER A 24 23.45 -18.05 5.25
C SER A 24 24.51 -16.99 4.93
N ALA A 25 25.76 -17.36 4.68
CA ALA A 25 26.80 -16.44 4.25
C ALA A 25 26.44 -15.79 2.91
N HIS A 26 26.63 -14.48 2.82
CA HIS A 26 26.46 -13.72 1.58
C HIS A 26 27.59 -14.08 0.60
N LEU A 27 27.22 -14.47 -0.61
CA LEU A 27 28.13 -14.94 -1.66
C LEU A 27 28.08 -13.97 -2.84
N GLU A 28 29.26 -13.69 -3.40
CA GLU A 28 29.41 -12.95 -4.65
C GLU A 28 30.31 -13.75 -5.60
N PHE A 29 29.91 -13.86 -6.86
CA PHE A 29 30.71 -14.54 -7.87
C PHE A 29 30.60 -13.86 -9.23
N LEU A 30 31.68 -13.96 -10.02
CA LEU A 30 31.77 -13.35 -11.34
C LEU A 30 30.83 -14.03 -12.34
N ILE A 31 30.35 -13.26 -13.31
CA ILE A 31 29.59 -13.79 -14.45
C ILE A 31 30.54 -14.61 -15.33
N PRO A 32 30.22 -15.87 -15.67
CA PRO A 32 31.03 -16.63 -16.62
C PRO A 32 31.14 -15.93 -17.98
N SER A 33 32.31 -16.01 -18.61
CA SER A 33 32.54 -15.52 -19.97
C SER A 33 32.88 -16.71 -20.88
N PRO A 34 32.09 -16.99 -21.94
CA PRO A 34 30.93 -16.23 -22.40
C PRO A 34 29.71 -16.34 -21.47
N GLN A 35 28.84 -15.32 -21.51
CA GLN A 35 27.65 -15.23 -20.65
C GLN A 35 26.72 -16.45 -20.87
N PRO A 36 26.31 -17.18 -19.82
CA PRO A 36 25.43 -18.34 -19.96
C PRO A 36 24.03 -17.98 -20.46
N ARG A 37 23.29 -18.96 -21.01
CA ARG A 37 21.88 -18.78 -21.35
C ARG A 37 21.04 -18.63 -20.07
N PRO A 38 19.93 -17.86 -20.08
CA PRO A 38 19.01 -17.79 -18.94
C PRO A 38 18.55 -19.20 -18.51
N GLY A 39 18.56 -19.46 -17.20
CA GLY A 39 18.24 -20.76 -16.60
C GLY A 39 19.40 -21.76 -16.52
N THR A 40 20.60 -21.42 -17.00
CA THR A 40 21.78 -22.30 -16.85
C THR A 40 22.15 -22.47 -15.38
N LEU A 41 22.29 -23.70 -14.88
CA LEU A 41 22.70 -23.98 -13.51
C LEU A 41 24.21 -23.84 -13.32
N LEU A 42 24.62 -22.91 -12.48
CA LEU A 42 26.01 -22.66 -12.09
C LEU A 42 26.32 -23.38 -10.78
N GLN A 43 27.49 -24.02 -10.71
CA GLN A 43 27.98 -24.67 -9.49
C GLN A 43 28.86 -23.68 -8.70
N ILE A 44 28.36 -23.18 -7.57
CA ILE A 44 29.02 -22.16 -6.75
C ILE A 44 29.49 -22.76 -5.44
N ARG A 45 30.80 -22.67 -5.16
CA ARG A 45 31.37 -23.10 -3.88
C ARG A 45 31.30 -21.96 -2.88
N CYS A 46 30.58 -22.17 -1.77
CA CYS A 46 30.55 -21.22 -0.67
C CYS A 46 31.95 -21.04 -0.05
N PHE A 47 32.46 -19.81 0.03
CA PHE A 47 33.77 -19.53 0.63
C PHE A 47 33.83 -19.87 2.12
N SER A 48 32.69 -19.75 2.83
CA SER A 48 32.58 -19.96 4.27
C SER A 48 32.48 -21.45 4.65
N CYS A 49 31.48 -22.17 4.12
CA CYS A 49 31.22 -23.56 4.52
C CYS A 49 31.61 -24.62 3.47
N GLN A 50 32.25 -24.21 2.37
CA GLN A 50 32.76 -25.07 1.29
C GLN A 50 31.70 -25.92 0.54
N THR A 51 30.42 -25.74 0.86
CA THR A 51 29.31 -26.44 0.20
C THR A 51 29.13 -25.92 -1.23
N ILE A 52 28.92 -26.83 -2.18
CA ILE A 52 28.63 -26.50 -3.58
C ILE A 52 27.12 -26.37 -3.73
N LEU A 53 26.68 -25.23 -4.27
CA LEU A 53 25.29 -24.87 -4.47
C LEU A 53 25.02 -24.74 -5.98
N SER A 54 23.81 -25.14 -6.41
CA SER A 54 23.36 -24.90 -7.78
C SER A 54 22.57 -23.58 -7.83
N HIS A 55 23.03 -22.64 -8.65
CA HIS A 55 22.40 -21.33 -8.82
C HIS A 55 21.99 -21.13 -10.28
N ALA A 56 20.70 -20.91 -10.54
CA ALA A 56 20.20 -20.64 -11.89
C ALA A 56 20.57 -19.21 -12.33
N PHE A 57 21.25 -19.10 -13.47
CA PHE A 57 21.65 -17.83 -14.05
C PHE A 57 20.46 -17.08 -14.65
N TYR A 58 20.18 -15.86 -14.17
CA TYR A 58 19.26 -14.93 -14.81
C TYR A 58 19.94 -13.58 -15.09
N PRO A 59 19.80 -13.00 -16.30
CA PRO A 59 20.42 -11.71 -16.63
C PRO A 59 20.01 -10.56 -15.69
N THR A 60 18.84 -10.65 -15.08
CA THR A 60 18.31 -9.66 -14.12
C THR A 60 19.04 -9.66 -12.77
N GLN A 61 19.83 -10.69 -12.47
CA GLN A 61 20.63 -10.77 -11.23
C GLN A 61 21.93 -9.95 -11.29
N VAL A 62 22.23 -9.36 -12.45
CA VAL A 62 23.42 -8.53 -12.66
C VAL A 62 23.07 -7.08 -12.32
N PRO A 63 23.73 -6.44 -11.34
CA PRO A 63 23.49 -5.05 -11.01
C PRO A 63 23.66 -4.14 -12.23
N SER A 64 22.68 -3.28 -12.49
CA SER A 64 22.53 -2.49 -13.73
C SER A 64 23.69 -1.52 -14.03
N HIS A 65 24.57 -1.27 -13.07
CA HIS A 65 25.75 -0.41 -13.26
C HIS A 65 26.90 -1.06 -14.04
N ALA A 66 26.80 -2.35 -14.38
CA ALA A 66 27.89 -3.09 -15.03
C ALA A 66 27.69 -3.31 -16.54
N ALA A 67 26.61 -2.81 -17.13
CA ALA A 67 26.33 -2.89 -18.56
C ALA A 67 26.83 -1.62 -19.27
N LEU A 68 28.14 -1.48 -19.45
CA LEU A 68 28.71 -0.47 -20.36
C LEU A 68 29.74 -1.09 -21.32
N ASN A 69 29.46 -0.84 -22.60
CA ASN A 69 30.36 -0.77 -23.75
C ASN A 69 30.83 -2.08 -24.39
N THR A 70 30.05 -2.54 -25.37
CA THR A 70 30.64 -3.19 -26.56
C THR A 70 30.57 -2.18 -27.72
N PRO A 71 31.69 -1.75 -28.33
CA PRO A 71 31.66 -0.83 -29.45
C PRO A 71 31.24 -1.57 -30.72
N SER A 72 30.18 -1.07 -31.36
CA SER A 72 29.79 -1.42 -32.72
C SER A 72 30.78 -0.80 -33.72
N SER A 73 31.71 -1.61 -34.23
CA SER A 73 32.47 -1.27 -35.43
C SER A 73 31.68 -1.66 -36.68
N THR A 74 31.21 -0.65 -37.39
CA THR A 74 30.84 -0.68 -38.80
C THR A 74 32.09 -0.87 -39.66
N ASN A 75 32.11 -1.87 -40.55
CA ASN A 75 32.50 -1.69 -41.96
C ASN A 75 32.42 -2.98 -42.80
N ASN A 76 31.63 -2.84 -43.88
CA ASN A 76 31.88 -3.22 -45.27
C ASN A 76 31.85 -4.69 -45.79
N SER A 77 30.97 -4.81 -46.81
CA SER A 77 31.18 -5.44 -48.13
C SER A 77 30.81 -6.91 -48.36
N ARG A 78 29.68 -7.07 -49.07
CA ARG A 78 29.15 -8.13 -49.99
C ARG A 78 30.20 -8.96 -50.79
N PRO A 79 29.82 -10.04 -51.52
CA PRO A 79 28.47 -10.63 -51.74
C PRO A 79 28.35 -12.20 -51.75
N SER A 80 27.07 -12.64 -51.69
CA SER A 80 26.44 -13.83 -52.31
C SER A 80 26.94 -15.25 -52.02
N SER A 81 26.06 -16.09 -51.43
CA SER A 81 25.36 -17.14 -52.21
C SER A 81 24.18 -17.74 -51.43
N SER A 82 23.11 -17.94 -52.18
CA SER A 82 21.85 -18.66 -51.98
C SER A 82 21.80 -19.82 -50.97
N GLN A 83 20.79 -19.83 -50.09
CA GLN A 83 19.65 -20.79 -50.12
C GLN A 83 18.66 -20.50 -48.96
N PRO A 84 17.36 -20.85 -49.10
CA PRO A 84 16.29 -20.31 -48.28
C PRO A 84 16.00 -21.20 -47.07
N SER A 85 15.98 -20.63 -45.86
CA SER A 85 15.32 -21.26 -44.71
C SER A 85 14.49 -20.23 -43.95
N SER A 86 13.28 -20.67 -43.63
CA SER A 86 12.15 -19.97 -43.01
C SER A 86 12.50 -18.76 -42.13
N ALA A 87 11.94 -17.61 -42.46
CA ALA A 87 11.90 -16.45 -41.57
C ALA A 87 11.18 -16.81 -40.26
N ARG A 88 11.94 -16.97 -39.17
CA ARG A 88 11.38 -16.89 -37.81
C ARG A 88 10.95 -15.45 -37.56
N LYS A 89 9.65 -15.19 -37.62
CA LYS A 89 9.03 -13.98 -37.06
C LYS A 89 9.50 -13.84 -35.61
N GLY A 90 10.25 -12.78 -35.29
CA GLY A 90 10.48 -12.39 -33.90
C GLY A 90 9.12 -12.09 -33.25
N ARG A 91 8.84 -12.68 -32.08
CA ARG A 91 7.66 -12.32 -31.27
C ARG A 91 7.80 -10.85 -30.88
N LYS A 92 6.79 -10.05 -31.19
CA LYS A 92 6.65 -8.69 -30.64
C LYS A 92 6.37 -8.84 -29.14
N ILE A 93 7.11 -8.11 -28.31
CA ILE A 93 6.91 -8.02 -26.85
C ILE A 93 6.31 -6.63 -26.60
N GLY A 94 5.27 -6.56 -25.77
CA GLY A 94 4.62 -5.31 -25.37
C GLY A 94 5.30 -4.63 -24.18
N THR A 95 4.77 -3.47 -23.79
CA THR A 95 5.24 -2.65 -22.65
C THR A 95 4.06 -2.26 -21.76
N GLN A 96 4.29 -1.71 -20.57
CA GLN A 96 3.18 -1.32 -19.69
C GLN A 96 2.37 -0.15 -20.26
N GLU A 97 3.02 0.76 -20.98
CA GLU A 97 2.39 1.91 -21.63
C GLU A 97 1.72 1.50 -22.95
N ARG A 98 2.21 0.43 -23.59
CA ARG A 98 1.74 -0.08 -24.88
C ARG A 98 1.73 -1.61 -24.84
N PRO A 99 0.65 -2.21 -24.31
CA PRO A 99 0.57 -3.65 -24.15
C PRO A 99 0.53 -4.33 -25.52
N LEU A 100 0.99 -5.58 -25.55
CA LEU A 100 1.00 -6.39 -26.77
C LEU A 100 -0.42 -6.56 -27.32
N GLU A 101 -1.39 -6.72 -26.43
CA GLU A 101 -2.82 -6.85 -26.71
C GLU A 101 -3.65 -6.04 -25.68
N THR A 102 -4.81 -5.54 -26.07
CA THR A 102 -5.73 -4.77 -25.21
C THR A 102 -6.98 -5.54 -24.79
N GLY A 103 -7.15 -6.79 -25.24
CA GLY A 103 -8.41 -7.51 -25.13
C GLY A 103 -9.02 -7.60 -23.72
N TYR A 104 -8.21 -7.76 -22.66
CA TYR A 104 -8.73 -7.77 -21.28
C TYR A 104 -9.18 -6.38 -20.81
N TYR A 105 -8.50 -5.33 -21.27
CA TYR A 105 -8.93 -3.94 -21.00
C TYR A 105 -10.23 -3.64 -21.74
N ASP A 106 -10.36 -4.13 -22.98
CA ASP A 106 -11.54 -3.98 -23.82
C ASP A 106 -12.75 -4.74 -23.25
N ILE A 107 -12.55 -5.97 -22.75
CA ILE A 107 -13.58 -6.78 -22.06
C ILE A 107 -14.12 -6.04 -20.83
N LEU A 108 -13.24 -5.43 -20.03
CA LEU A 108 -13.64 -4.65 -18.87
C LEU A 108 -14.16 -3.25 -19.23
N GLY A 109 -13.91 -2.77 -20.46
CA GLY A 109 -14.26 -1.43 -20.91
C GLY A 109 -13.49 -0.33 -20.17
N VAL A 110 -12.20 -0.56 -19.89
CA VAL A 110 -11.31 0.37 -19.18
C VAL A 110 -10.08 0.70 -20.03
N PRO A 111 -9.46 1.89 -19.92
CA PRO A 111 -8.24 2.21 -20.65
C PRO A 111 -7.04 1.40 -20.12
N VAL A 112 -5.97 1.27 -20.92
CA VAL A 112 -4.70 0.64 -20.49
C VAL A 112 -4.09 1.33 -19.26
N THR A 113 -4.34 2.63 -19.10
CA THR A 113 -3.91 3.45 -17.96
C THR A 113 -4.82 3.31 -16.73
N ALA A 114 -5.84 2.46 -16.78
CA ALA A 114 -6.79 2.27 -15.68
C ALA A 114 -6.08 1.83 -14.40
N THR A 115 -6.46 2.43 -13.27
CA THR A 115 -5.98 1.99 -11.97
C THR A 115 -6.59 0.63 -11.61
N THR A 116 -5.98 -0.08 -10.67
CA THR A 116 -6.54 -1.35 -10.16
C THR A 116 -7.96 -1.16 -9.60
N ASP A 117 -8.27 0.02 -9.05
CA ASP A 117 -9.61 0.35 -8.57
C ASP A 117 -10.62 0.52 -9.69
N ASP A 118 -10.21 1.11 -10.82
CA ASP A 118 -11.06 1.25 -12.01
C ASP A 118 -11.37 -0.11 -12.62
N ILE A 119 -10.37 -1.00 -12.65
CA ILE A 119 -10.49 -2.41 -13.07
C ILE A 119 -11.47 -3.16 -12.15
N LYS A 120 -11.33 -3.03 -10.82
CA LYS A 120 -12.25 -3.60 -9.82
C LYS A 120 -13.68 -3.08 -9.99
N LYS A 121 -13.87 -1.78 -10.19
CA LYS A 121 -15.19 -1.16 -10.41
C LYS A 121 -15.84 -1.66 -11.69
N ALA A 122 -15.09 -1.72 -12.79
CA ALA A 122 -15.57 -2.20 -14.07
C ALA A 122 -16.00 -3.66 -14.02
N TYR A 123 -15.20 -4.51 -13.37
CA TYR A 123 -15.54 -5.91 -13.14
C TYR A 123 -16.87 -6.06 -12.38
N ARG A 124 -17.06 -5.37 -11.25
CA ARG A 124 -18.30 -5.44 -10.45
C ARG A 124 -19.55 -5.14 -11.29
N ARG A 125 -19.48 -4.09 -12.13
CA ARG A 125 -20.58 -3.70 -13.02
C ARG A 125 -20.88 -4.79 -14.05
N LEU A 126 -19.85 -5.36 -14.67
CA LEU A 126 -19.99 -6.36 -15.72
C LEU A 126 -20.42 -7.73 -15.17
N ALA A 127 -19.92 -8.14 -14.01
CA ALA A 127 -20.30 -9.39 -13.35
C ALA A 127 -21.79 -9.43 -13.03
N ILE A 128 -22.38 -8.32 -12.56
CA ILE A 128 -23.82 -8.24 -12.28
C ILE A 128 -24.62 -8.25 -13.60
N LYS A 129 -24.16 -7.50 -14.60
CA LYS A 129 -24.85 -7.38 -15.89
C LYS A 129 -24.89 -8.69 -16.66
N HIS A 130 -23.79 -9.43 -16.65
CA HIS A 130 -23.62 -10.66 -17.43
C HIS A 130 -23.76 -11.93 -16.59
N HIS A 131 -24.35 -11.84 -15.39
CA HIS A 131 -24.57 -13.01 -14.55
C HIS A 131 -25.50 -14.03 -15.25
N PRO A 132 -25.15 -15.34 -15.29
CA PRO A 132 -25.97 -16.37 -15.94
C PRO A 132 -27.41 -16.42 -15.41
N ASP A 133 -27.60 -16.33 -14.09
CA ASP A 133 -28.96 -16.34 -13.48
C ASP A 133 -29.85 -15.17 -13.90
N LYS A 134 -29.26 -14.03 -14.29
CA LYS A 134 -30.02 -12.86 -14.77
C LYS A 134 -30.21 -12.86 -16.28
N ASN A 135 -29.51 -13.74 -16.99
CA ASN A 135 -29.57 -13.88 -18.44
C ASN A 135 -29.83 -15.35 -18.82
N PRO A 136 -30.88 -16.01 -18.28
CA PRO A 136 -31.13 -17.44 -18.50
C PRO A 136 -31.44 -17.77 -19.97
N ASP A 137 -31.93 -16.77 -20.73
CA ASP A 137 -32.26 -16.90 -22.15
C ASP A 137 -31.05 -16.65 -23.08
N ASP A 138 -29.90 -16.19 -22.55
CA ASP A 138 -28.67 -16.00 -23.34
C ASP A 138 -27.74 -17.22 -23.18
N PRO A 139 -27.64 -18.08 -24.21
CA PRO A 139 -26.81 -19.29 -24.14
C PRO A 139 -25.30 -18.98 -23.98
N ASN A 140 -24.88 -17.74 -24.22
CA ASN A 140 -23.48 -17.31 -24.10
C ASN A 140 -23.20 -16.51 -22.81
N ALA A 141 -24.17 -16.37 -21.90
CA ALA A 141 -24.00 -15.61 -20.66
C ALA A 141 -22.87 -16.16 -19.79
N GLU A 142 -22.78 -17.48 -19.66
CA GLU A 142 -21.73 -18.16 -18.88
C GLU A 142 -20.34 -17.95 -19.48
N GLU A 143 -20.22 -17.98 -20.81
CA GLU A 143 -18.94 -17.75 -21.51
C GLU A 143 -18.47 -16.30 -21.37
N ARG A 144 -19.38 -15.33 -21.51
CA ARG A 144 -19.06 -13.92 -21.27
C ARG A 144 -18.67 -13.64 -19.83
N PHE A 145 -19.38 -14.23 -18.87
CA PHE A 145 -19.04 -14.10 -17.46
C PHE A 145 -17.64 -14.64 -17.16
N LYS A 146 -17.27 -15.78 -17.77
CA LYS A 146 -15.91 -16.35 -17.71
C LYS A 146 -14.86 -15.39 -18.25
N GLU A 147 -15.09 -14.80 -19.43
CA GLU A 147 -14.15 -13.84 -20.02
C GLU A 147 -13.95 -12.60 -19.15
N ILE A 148 -15.03 -12.07 -18.56
CA ILE A 148 -15.00 -10.92 -17.65
C ILE A 148 -14.21 -11.25 -16.37
N ALA A 149 -14.40 -12.43 -15.80
CA ALA A 149 -13.69 -12.88 -14.61
C ALA A 149 -12.18 -13.07 -14.86
N ILE A 150 -11.80 -13.67 -15.99
CA ILE A 150 -10.39 -13.86 -16.38
C ILE A 150 -9.72 -12.51 -16.61
N ALA A 151 -10.37 -11.61 -17.34
CA ALA A 151 -9.85 -10.26 -17.58
C ALA A 151 -9.62 -9.51 -16.26
N TYR A 152 -10.54 -9.62 -15.30
CA TYR A 152 -10.39 -9.03 -13.98
C TYR A 152 -9.20 -9.62 -13.22
N GLN A 153 -9.11 -10.94 -13.10
CA GLN A 153 -8.03 -11.59 -12.36
C GLN A 153 -6.65 -11.19 -12.90
N THR A 154 -6.48 -11.26 -14.22
CA THR A 154 -5.21 -10.91 -14.85
C THR A 154 -4.89 -9.42 -14.70
N LEU A 155 -5.86 -8.52 -14.83
CA LEU A 155 -5.59 -7.08 -14.77
C LEU A 155 -5.56 -6.51 -13.34
N SER A 156 -6.18 -7.19 -12.37
CA SER A 156 -6.23 -6.75 -10.96
C SER A 156 -4.96 -7.08 -10.17
N ASP A 157 -4.20 -8.08 -10.63
CA ASP A 157 -2.91 -8.46 -10.06
C ASP A 157 -1.77 -7.80 -10.84
N ASP A 158 -0.90 -7.06 -10.15
CA ASP A 158 0.16 -6.28 -10.80
C ASP A 158 1.16 -7.15 -11.57
N GLN A 159 1.46 -8.37 -11.10
CA GLN A 159 2.40 -9.27 -11.76
C GLN A 159 1.78 -9.91 -13.01
N LEU A 160 0.52 -10.34 -12.93
CA LEU A 160 -0.22 -10.91 -14.06
C LEU A 160 -0.52 -9.85 -15.11
N ARG A 161 -0.89 -8.62 -14.70
CA ARG A 161 -1.09 -7.48 -15.60
C ARG A 161 0.19 -7.14 -16.34
N LYS A 162 1.32 -7.15 -15.63
CA LYS A 162 2.64 -6.91 -16.24
C LYS A 162 2.95 -7.96 -17.30
N LYS A 163 2.78 -9.24 -16.98
CA LYS A 163 2.95 -10.36 -17.92
C LYS A 163 1.99 -10.26 -19.11
N TYR A 164 0.74 -9.88 -18.88
CA TYR A 164 -0.25 -9.69 -19.93
C TYR A 164 0.15 -8.59 -20.90
N ASN A 165 0.59 -7.46 -20.36
CA ASN A 165 1.06 -6.33 -21.16
C ASN A 165 2.30 -6.69 -22.00
N GLU A 166 3.21 -7.50 -21.48
CA GLU A 166 4.46 -7.87 -22.17
C GLU A 166 4.27 -9.03 -23.18
N PHE A 167 3.47 -10.04 -22.84
CA PHE A 167 3.44 -11.32 -23.55
C PHE A 167 2.04 -11.77 -24.00
N GLY A 168 0.99 -11.04 -23.63
CA GLY A 168 -0.39 -11.36 -23.95
C GLY A 168 -0.98 -12.48 -23.07
N PRO A 169 -2.22 -12.90 -23.35
CA PRO A 169 -3.01 -13.79 -22.49
C PRO A 169 -2.42 -15.19 -22.29
N LYS A 170 -1.62 -15.69 -23.26
CA LYS A 170 -1.05 -17.06 -23.20
C LYS A 170 0.02 -17.25 -22.12
N GLU A 171 0.71 -16.19 -21.72
CA GLU A 171 1.80 -16.24 -20.74
C GLU A 171 1.44 -15.49 -19.43
N SER A 172 0.18 -15.06 -19.29
CA SER A 172 -0.35 -14.28 -18.15
C SER A 172 -1.63 -14.86 -17.54
N ALA A 173 -2.00 -16.08 -17.92
CA ALA A 173 -3.09 -16.81 -17.29
C ALA A 173 -2.73 -17.11 -15.81
N PRO A 174 -3.67 -16.94 -14.86
CA PRO A 174 -3.49 -17.34 -13.47
C PRO A 174 -3.10 -18.83 -13.38
N GLU A 175 -2.11 -19.18 -12.54
CA GLU A 175 -1.76 -20.57 -12.27
C GLU A 175 -2.95 -21.26 -11.57
N GLY A 176 -3.73 -22.06 -12.32
CA GLY A 176 -4.85 -22.84 -11.77
C GLY A 176 -6.12 -22.90 -12.62
N GLY A 177 -6.29 -22.05 -13.63
CA GLY A 177 -7.56 -21.98 -14.38
C GLY A 177 -8.73 -21.44 -13.54
N TYR A 178 -9.91 -21.34 -14.16
CA TYR A 178 -11.16 -20.73 -13.67
C TYR A 178 -11.34 -20.68 -12.13
N VAL A 179 -11.50 -19.47 -11.59
CA VAL A 179 -11.77 -19.21 -10.16
C VAL A 179 -13.28 -19.17 -9.91
N ASP A 180 -13.71 -19.75 -8.80
CA ASP A 180 -15.10 -19.86 -8.35
C ASP A 180 -15.75 -18.46 -8.14
N PRO A 181 -16.97 -18.20 -8.67
CA PRO A 181 -17.74 -16.99 -8.37
C PRO A 181 -17.86 -16.65 -6.87
N GLU A 182 -17.84 -17.64 -5.99
CA GLU A 182 -17.86 -17.46 -4.52
C GLU A 182 -16.57 -16.81 -4.00
N GLU A 183 -15.42 -17.17 -4.57
CA GLU A 183 -14.10 -16.63 -4.22
C GLU A 183 -13.92 -15.20 -4.75
N VAL A 184 -14.46 -14.94 -5.96
CA VAL A 184 -14.45 -13.60 -6.54
C VAL A 184 -15.37 -12.63 -5.77
N PHE A 185 -16.47 -13.12 -5.20
CA PHE A 185 -17.35 -12.32 -4.34
C PHE A 185 -16.73 -12.04 -2.96
N GLY A 186 -15.94 -12.98 -2.41
CA GLY A 186 -15.13 -12.75 -1.22
C GLY A 186 -14.11 -11.60 -1.42
N ALA A 187 -13.51 -11.52 -2.61
CA ALA A 187 -12.60 -10.43 -2.96
C ALA A 187 -13.27 -9.04 -3.02
N ILE A 188 -14.60 -8.97 -3.14
CA ILE A 188 -15.37 -7.71 -3.14
C ILE A 188 -15.52 -7.11 -1.74
N PHE A 189 -15.44 -7.92 -0.68
CA PHE A 189 -15.68 -7.48 0.70
C PHE A 189 -14.44 -7.71 1.58
N GLY A 190 -13.43 -6.87 1.43
CA GLY A 190 -12.20 -6.92 2.23
C GLY A 190 -11.01 -7.60 1.55
N GLY A 191 -11.19 -8.41 0.50
CA GLY A 191 -10.06 -9.04 -0.19
C GLY A 191 -9.31 -10.08 0.65
N ASP A 192 -8.29 -10.72 0.05
CA ASP A 192 -7.50 -11.78 0.69
C ASP A 192 -6.76 -11.30 1.96
N ARG A 193 -6.52 -9.99 2.08
CA ARG A 193 -5.78 -9.40 3.20
C ARG A 193 -6.54 -9.45 4.53
N PHE A 194 -7.87 -9.46 4.51
CA PHE A 194 -8.67 -9.61 5.73
C PHE A 194 -8.92 -11.07 6.13
N ALA A 195 -8.66 -12.03 5.24
CA ALA A 195 -8.90 -13.45 5.51
C ALA A 195 -8.22 -13.97 6.81
N PRO A 196 -6.99 -13.54 7.18
CA PRO A 196 -6.40 -13.94 8.47
C PRO A 196 -7.15 -13.42 9.70
N ILE A 197 -7.89 -12.31 9.58
CA ILE A 197 -8.55 -11.61 10.69
C ILE A 197 -10.02 -12.03 10.82
N ILE A 198 -10.75 -12.07 9.70
CA ILE A 198 -12.18 -12.35 9.69
C ILE A 198 -12.52 -13.69 9.04
N GLY A 199 -11.61 -14.33 8.31
CA GLY A 199 -11.87 -15.56 7.55
C GLY A 199 -12.58 -15.29 6.23
N GLN A 200 -12.87 -16.34 5.48
CA GLN A 200 -13.66 -16.22 4.25
C GLN A 200 -15.10 -15.82 4.59
N ILE A 201 -15.63 -14.82 3.89
CA ILE A 201 -16.98 -14.30 4.09
C ILE A 201 -17.99 -15.25 3.43
N SER A 202 -18.98 -15.75 4.17
CA SER A 202 -19.97 -16.71 3.65
C SER A 202 -21.12 -16.07 2.87
N LEU A 203 -21.14 -14.74 2.73
CA LEU A 203 -22.23 -13.97 2.14
C LEU A 203 -22.68 -14.49 0.75
N ALA A 204 -21.75 -14.84 -0.14
CA ALA A 204 -22.08 -15.34 -1.48
C ALA A 204 -22.85 -16.66 -1.40
N ARG A 205 -22.42 -17.56 -0.52
CA ARG A 205 -23.05 -18.86 -0.25
C ARG A 205 -24.40 -18.68 0.43
N ASP A 206 -24.48 -17.79 1.40
CA ASP A 206 -25.71 -17.51 2.15
C ASP A 206 -26.77 -16.87 1.24
N MET A 207 -26.38 -15.98 0.33
CA MET A 207 -27.27 -15.40 -0.68
C MET A 207 -27.75 -16.44 -1.69
N LYS A 208 -26.84 -17.25 -2.24
CA LYS A 208 -27.17 -18.35 -3.15
C LYS A 208 -28.16 -19.32 -2.50
N THR A 209 -27.94 -19.65 -1.23
CA THR A 209 -28.86 -20.50 -0.45
C THR A 209 -30.22 -19.83 -0.27
N ALA A 210 -30.25 -18.54 0.08
CA ALA A 210 -31.49 -17.79 0.29
C ALA A 210 -32.31 -17.62 -1.01
N LEU A 211 -31.66 -17.41 -2.15
CA LEU A 211 -32.30 -17.32 -3.47
C LEU A 211 -32.89 -18.66 -3.90
N GLN A 212 -32.13 -19.75 -3.74
CA GLN A 212 -32.64 -21.11 -3.98
C GLN A 212 -33.85 -21.43 -3.10
N GLU A 213 -33.81 -21.04 -1.82
CA GLU A 213 -34.94 -21.22 -0.90
C GLU A 213 -36.16 -20.34 -1.26
N ALA A 214 -35.94 -19.15 -1.83
CA ALA A 214 -37.01 -18.28 -2.31
C ALA A 214 -37.67 -18.82 -3.59
N GLU A 215 -36.88 -19.32 -4.54
CA GLU A 215 -37.36 -19.98 -5.76
C GLU A 215 -38.14 -21.27 -5.43
N GLU A 216 -37.63 -22.07 -4.48
CA GLU A 216 -38.34 -23.25 -3.96
C GLU A 216 -39.68 -22.86 -3.30
N ALA A 217 -39.77 -21.70 -2.65
CA ALA A 217 -40.97 -21.20 -1.97
C ALA A 217 -41.97 -20.45 -2.89
N GLU A 218 -41.55 -20.05 -4.09
CA GLU A 218 -42.42 -19.53 -5.16
C GLU A 218 -43.05 -20.63 -6.03
N GLY A 219 -42.67 -21.90 -5.79
CA GLY A 219 -43.40 -23.06 -6.27
C GLY A 219 -44.88 -23.05 -5.87
N ASN A 220 -45.71 -23.77 -6.63
CA ASN A 220 -47.18 -23.78 -6.63
C ASN A 220 -47.83 -24.39 -5.35
N GLU A 221 -47.26 -24.14 -4.17
CA GLU A 221 -47.74 -24.70 -2.90
C GLU A 221 -48.97 -23.93 -2.36
N PRO A 222 -50.03 -24.62 -1.90
CA PRO A 222 -51.21 -23.96 -1.32
C PRO A 222 -50.80 -23.17 -0.07
N LYS A 223 -51.17 -21.88 0.00
CA LYS A 223 -50.86 -20.99 1.13
C LYS A 223 -52.10 -20.80 2.02
N ASP A 224 -51.91 -20.72 3.33
CA ASP A 224 -52.96 -20.40 4.29
C ASP A 224 -53.39 -18.93 4.19
N SER A 225 -54.43 -18.54 4.93
CA SER A 225 -54.93 -17.16 4.98
C SER A 225 -53.93 -16.12 5.53
N LYS A 226 -52.74 -16.55 5.99
CA LYS A 226 -51.62 -15.71 6.43
C LYS A 226 -50.42 -15.78 5.46
N GLY A 227 -50.58 -16.41 4.30
CA GLY A 227 -49.54 -16.52 3.27
C GLY A 227 -48.48 -17.59 3.56
N ARG A 228 -48.71 -18.49 4.52
CA ARG A 228 -47.76 -19.56 4.86
C ARG A 228 -48.05 -20.82 4.05
N PRO A 229 -47.04 -21.54 3.54
CA PRO A 229 -47.26 -22.80 2.84
C PRO A 229 -47.96 -23.83 3.74
N ILE A 230 -49.01 -24.48 3.21
CA ILE A 230 -49.74 -25.58 3.86
C ILE A 230 -48.97 -26.86 3.56
N LEU A 231 -48.00 -27.18 4.41
CA LEU A 231 -47.18 -28.39 4.33
C LEU A 231 -47.89 -29.55 5.02
N SER A 232 -47.84 -30.76 4.42
CA SER A 232 -48.21 -32.00 5.10
C SER A 232 -47.27 -32.29 6.27
N GLU A 233 -47.70 -33.10 7.24
CA GLU A 233 -46.86 -33.47 8.40
C GLU A 233 -45.55 -34.16 7.98
N GLU A 234 -45.56 -34.91 6.87
CA GLU A 234 -44.37 -35.54 6.30
C GLU A 234 -43.41 -34.51 5.69
N GLU A 235 -43.92 -33.50 4.97
CA GLU A 235 -43.12 -32.42 4.39
C GLU A 235 -42.52 -31.50 5.46
N LYS A 236 -43.26 -31.24 6.55
CA LYS A 236 -42.74 -30.52 7.72
C LYS A 236 -41.57 -31.25 8.35
N ALA A 237 -41.71 -32.57 8.60
CA ALA A 237 -40.64 -33.38 9.18
C ALA A 237 -39.38 -33.42 8.30
N LYS A 238 -39.55 -33.56 6.97
CA LYS A 238 -38.43 -33.51 6.01
C LYS A 238 -37.75 -32.14 5.97
N LYS A 239 -38.53 -31.05 6.02
CA LYS A 239 -38.00 -29.68 6.09
C LYS A 239 -37.22 -29.44 7.39
N GLU A 240 -37.78 -29.84 8.54
CA GLU A 240 -37.11 -29.73 9.84
C GLU A 240 -35.80 -30.53 9.89
N GLU A 241 -35.77 -31.74 9.34
CA GLU A 241 -34.55 -32.55 9.25
C GLU A 241 -33.50 -31.90 8.33
N ARG A 242 -33.91 -31.39 7.17
CA ARG A 242 -33.05 -30.64 6.23
C ARG A 242 -32.46 -29.40 6.91
N ASP A 243 -33.29 -28.63 7.60
CA ASP A 243 -32.89 -27.39 8.27
C ASP A 243 -31.94 -27.70 9.45
N ARG A 244 -32.18 -28.77 10.20
CA ARG A 244 -31.28 -29.26 11.25
C ARG A 244 -29.93 -29.68 10.69
N LYS A 245 -29.89 -30.39 9.55
CA LYS A 245 -28.64 -30.80 8.90
C LYS A 245 -27.84 -29.60 8.41
N LYS A 246 -28.49 -28.65 7.72
CA LYS A 246 -27.90 -27.37 7.29
C LYS A 246 -27.35 -26.58 8.47
N ALA A 247 -28.09 -26.50 9.57
CA ALA A 247 -27.65 -25.81 10.78
C ALA A 247 -26.40 -26.45 11.42
N SER A 248 -26.36 -27.79 11.48
CA SER A 248 -25.19 -28.54 11.98
C SER A 248 -23.94 -28.33 11.11
N GLU A 249 -24.11 -28.34 9.79
CA GLU A 249 -23.03 -28.08 8.85
C GLU A 249 -22.48 -26.65 9.00
N ARG A 250 -23.37 -25.65 9.04
CA ARG A 250 -23.00 -24.24 9.30
C ARG A 250 -22.28 -24.07 10.65
N ALA A 251 -22.74 -24.75 11.69
CA ALA A 251 -22.10 -24.71 13.01
C ALA A 251 -20.67 -25.29 12.96
N THR A 252 -20.47 -26.37 12.20
CA THR A 252 -19.16 -27.00 12.01
C THR A 252 -18.21 -26.08 11.25
N GLN A 253 -18.67 -25.48 10.14
CA GLN A 253 -17.89 -24.52 9.35
C GLN A 253 -17.50 -23.29 10.18
N ARG A 254 -18.45 -22.76 10.97
CA ARG A 254 -18.19 -21.66 11.90
C ARG A 254 -17.15 -22.05 12.95
N ALA A 255 -17.25 -23.23 13.54
CA ALA A 255 -16.30 -23.69 14.55
C ALA A 255 -14.87 -23.81 13.99
N GLU A 256 -14.71 -24.33 12.78
CA GLU A 256 -13.41 -24.42 12.10
C GLU A 256 -12.84 -23.03 11.79
N ARG A 257 -13.68 -22.10 11.29
CA ARG A 257 -13.29 -20.71 11.04
C ARG A 257 -12.83 -20.04 12.34
N VAL A 258 -13.62 -20.12 13.41
CA VAL A 258 -13.27 -19.56 14.72
C VAL A 258 -11.94 -20.12 15.22
N LYS A 259 -11.71 -21.44 15.09
CA LYS A 259 -10.44 -22.06 15.48
C LYS A 259 -9.25 -21.43 14.75
N LYS A 260 -9.31 -21.31 13.42
CA LYS A 260 -8.23 -20.68 12.63
C LYS A 260 -8.00 -19.22 13.03
N LEU A 261 -9.08 -18.48 13.28
CA LEU A 261 -8.98 -17.08 13.70
C LEU A 261 -8.39 -16.91 15.09
N VAL A 262 -8.66 -17.85 16.02
CA VAL A 262 -7.99 -17.89 17.33
C VAL A 262 -6.49 -18.05 17.12
N GLU A 263 -6.05 -19.05 16.35
CA GLU A 263 -4.63 -19.29 16.08
C GLU A 263 -3.93 -18.07 15.45
N ASN A 264 -4.60 -17.38 14.53
CA ASN A 264 -4.08 -16.17 13.89
C ASN A 264 -3.98 -15.00 14.88
N LEU A 265 -5.04 -14.76 15.65
CA LEU A 265 -5.06 -13.67 16.62
C LEU A 265 -4.05 -13.92 17.75
N GLU A 266 -3.91 -15.15 18.23
CA GLU A 266 -2.88 -15.50 19.21
C GLU A 266 -1.47 -15.22 18.69
N ARG A 267 -1.16 -15.63 17.45
CA ARG A 267 0.13 -15.34 16.82
C ARG A 267 0.37 -13.84 16.69
N LYS A 268 -0.65 -13.10 16.29
CA LYS A 268 -0.59 -11.63 16.13
C LYS A 268 -0.32 -10.94 17.46
N LEU A 269 -1.10 -11.25 18.50
CA LEU A 269 -0.90 -10.69 19.84
C LEU A 269 0.41 -11.19 20.47
N GLY A 270 0.88 -12.37 20.06
CA GLY A 270 2.19 -12.96 20.40
C GLY A 270 3.35 -11.99 20.28
N ILE A 271 3.37 -11.19 19.20
CA ILE A 271 4.40 -10.17 18.95
C ILE A 271 4.57 -9.23 20.15
N PHE A 272 3.46 -8.79 20.75
CA PHE A 272 3.47 -7.98 21.96
C PHE A 272 3.79 -8.82 23.20
N THR A 273 3.07 -9.94 23.40
CA THR A 273 3.15 -10.71 24.65
C THR A 273 4.48 -11.42 24.88
N GLU A 274 5.24 -11.69 23.82
CA GLU A 274 6.58 -12.29 23.90
C GLU A 274 7.68 -11.25 24.12
N SER A 275 7.42 -10.00 23.73
CA SER A 275 8.39 -8.91 23.82
C SER A 275 8.22 -8.06 25.08
N ALA A 276 6.98 -7.93 25.57
CA ALA A 276 6.66 -7.06 26.71
C ALA A 276 7.14 -7.67 28.04
N THR A 277 7.76 -6.84 28.87
CA THR A 277 8.09 -7.20 30.26
C THR A 277 6.87 -7.20 31.18
N GLY A 278 5.75 -6.62 30.72
CA GLY A 278 4.47 -6.60 31.42
C GLY A 278 3.43 -5.77 30.66
N PRO A 279 2.18 -5.70 31.16
CA PRO A 279 1.08 -5.02 30.47
C PRO A 279 1.26 -3.49 30.34
N ASN A 280 2.19 -2.88 31.08
CA ASN A 280 2.45 -1.45 31.07
C ASN A 280 3.81 -1.09 30.44
N ASP A 281 4.43 -2.02 29.70
CA ASP A 281 5.71 -1.79 29.02
C ASP A 281 5.55 -0.72 27.93
N ALA A 282 6.05 0.49 28.20
CA ALA A 282 5.81 1.67 27.37
C ALA A 282 6.50 1.58 26.00
N ASP A 283 7.68 0.96 25.94
CA ASP A 283 8.48 0.87 24.72
C ASP A 283 7.89 -0.17 23.78
N VAL A 284 7.52 -1.34 24.30
CA VAL A 284 6.84 -2.38 23.52
C VAL A 284 5.45 -1.93 23.09
N THR A 285 4.72 -1.22 23.96
CA THR A 285 3.42 -0.62 23.63
C THR A 285 3.50 0.38 22.47
N ARG A 286 4.55 1.19 22.41
CA ARG A 286 4.75 2.16 21.33
C ARG A 286 5.02 1.43 20.01
N SER A 287 5.97 0.50 20.01
CA SER A 287 6.33 -0.29 18.82
C SER A 287 5.14 -1.10 18.31
N TRP A 288 4.37 -1.71 19.21
CA TRP A 288 3.17 -2.47 18.85
C TRP A 288 2.09 -1.59 18.23
N ARG A 289 1.86 -0.39 18.76
CA ARG A 289 0.93 0.58 18.17
C ARG A 289 1.35 0.96 16.74
N THR A 290 2.64 1.17 16.49
CA THR A 290 3.17 1.42 15.14
C THR A 290 2.90 0.25 14.20
N ILE A 291 3.14 -1.00 14.63
CA ILE A 291 2.85 -2.21 13.84
C ILE A 291 1.35 -2.28 13.49
N CYS A 292 0.48 -2.01 14.46
CA CYS A 292 -0.97 -1.99 14.23
C CYS A 292 -1.37 -0.90 13.23
N GLN A 293 -0.73 0.27 13.29
CA GLN A 293 -1.02 1.40 12.40
C GLN A 293 -0.63 1.09 10.96
N LEU A 294 0.56 0.52 10.73
CA LEU A 294 1.01 0.11 9.41
C LEU A 294 0.07 -0.94 8.80
N GLU A 295 -0.33 -1.94 9.58
CA GLU A 295 -1.29 -2.95 9.12
C GLU A 295 -2.66 -2.33 8.78
N ALA A 296 -3.15 -1.41 9.62
CA ALA A 296 -4.41 -0.70 9.36
C ALA A 296 -4.35 0.14 8.07
N GLU A 297 -3.21 0.76 7.77
CA GLU A 297 -2.97 1.55 6.56
C GLU A 297 -2.88 0.69 5.28
N GLU A 298 -2.45 -0.57 5.39
CA GLU A 298 -2.54 -1.51 4.29
C GLU A 298 -3.97 -1.99 4.09
N LEU A 299 -4.63 -2.39 5.17
CA LEU A 299 -5.98 -2.97 5.16
C LEU A 299 -7.04 -1.94 4.73
N LYS A 300 -6.87 -0.65 5.04
CA LYS A 300 -7.85 0.37 4.66
C LYS A 300 -8.05 0.51 3.14
N ARG A 301 -7.08 0.05 2.35
CA ARG A 301 -7.06 0.13 0.87
C ARG A 301 -7.94 -0.92 0.21
N GLU A 302 -8.39 -1.93 0.95
CA GLU A 302 -9.30 -2.94 0.43
C GLU A 302 -10.73 -2.42 0.30
N SER A 303 -11.54 -3.11 -0.50
CA SER A 303 -12.97 -2.79 -0.65
C SER A 303 -13.67 -2.90 0.70
N TYR A 304 -14.29 -1.81 1.16
CA TYR A 304 -14.86 -1.68 2.51
C TYR A 304 -13.82 -1.79 3.66
N GLY A 305 -12.53 -1.59 3.38
CA GLY A 305 -11.44 -1.78 4.34
C GLY A 305 -11.58 -0.89 5.58
N VAL A 306 -11.94 0.38 5.42
CA VAL A 306 -12.17 1.31 6.56
C VAL A 306 -13.33 0.83 7.42
N GLU A 307 -14.46 0.50 6.81
CA GLU A 307 -15.65 0.05 7.53
C GLU A 307 -15.43 -1.30 8.23
N LEU A 308 -14.66 -2.21 7.61
CA LEU A 308 -14.24 -3.47 8.21
C LEU A 308 -13.30 -3.26 9.40
N LEU A 309 -12.25 -2.43 9.24
CA LEU A 309 -11.33 -2.10 10.32
C LEU A 309 -12.06 -1.52 11.52
N GLN A 310 -12.99 -0.58 11.30
CA GLN A 310 -13.78 0.00 12.39
C GLN A 310 -14.64 -1.05 13.11
N ALA A 311 -15.27 -1.98 12.37
CA ALA A 311 -16.07 -3.05 12.96
C ALA A 311 -15.21 -4.04 13.78
N ILE A 312 -14.08 -4.48 13.21
CA ILE A 312 -13.12 -5.38 13.87
C ILE A 312 -12.56 -4.69 15.12
N GLY A 313 -12.13 -3.44 14.96
CA GLY A 313 -11.52 -2.65 16.02
C GLY A 313 -12.46 -2.41 17.20
N PHE A 314 -13.74 -2.13 16.91
CA PHE A 314 -14.78 -2.01 17.92
C PHE A 314 -14.90 -3.29 18.76
N VAL A 315 -14.94 -4.46 18.12
CA VAL A 315 -15.03 -5.75 18.84
C VAL A 315 -13.77 -5.98 19.68
N TYR A 316 -12.58 -5.83 19.09
CA TYR A 316 -11.31 -6.04 19.80
C TYR A 316 -11.17 -5.12 21.01
N ALA A 317 -11.37 -3.81 20.83
CA ALA A 317 -11.28 -2.85 21.91
C ALA A 317 -12.35 -3.10 23.00
N SER A 318 -13.59 -3.43 22.61
CA SER A 318 -14.66 -3.72 23.57
C SER A 318 -14.38 -4.98 24.39
N LYS A 319 -13.96 -6.07 23.77
CA LYS A 319 -13.69 -7.35 24.45
C LYS A 319 -12.47 -7.26 25.35
N ALA A 320 -11.41 -6.60 24.89
CA ALA A 320 -10.22 -6.34 25.68
C ALA A 320 -10.53 -5.49 26.93
N LYS A 321 -11.24 -4.36 26.77
CA LYS A 321 -11.65 -3.49 27.89
C LYS A 321 -12.52 -4.23 28.90
N HIS A 322 -13.46 -5.05 28.42
CA HIS A 322 -14.29 -5.88 29.30
C HIS A 322 -13.45 -6.85 30.14
N HIS A 323 -12.50 -7.55 29.52
CA HIS A 323 -11.61 -8.47 30.22
C HIS A 323 -10.75 -7.74 31.28
N LEU A 324 -10.17 -6.59 30.92
CA LEU A 324 -9.34 -5.78 31.83
C LEU A 324 -10.15 -5.25 33.03
N ALA A 325 -11.39 -4.79 32.82
CA ALA A 325 -12.26 -4.30 33.88
C ALA A 325 -12.73 -5.41 34.83
N THR A 326 -12.98 -6.61 34.30
CA THR A 326 -13.45 -7.76 35.08
C THR A 326 -12.37 -8.27 36.05
N ASN A 327 -11.09 -8.16 35.68
CA ASN A 327 -9.96 -8.57 36.52
C ASN A 327 -9.59 -7.57 37.63
N GLN A 328 -10.07 -6.32 37.60
CA GLN A 328 -9.79 -5.29 38.62
C GLN A 328 -10.83 -5.24 39.77
N SER A 329 -11.89 -6.04 39.71
CA SER A 329 -13.01 -5.97 40.68
C SER A 329 -12.92 -7.08 41.73
N PHE A 330 -12.50 -6.74 42.96
CA PHE A 330 -12.41 -7.65 44.12
C PHE A 330 -13.77 -8.15 44.66
N LEU A 331 -14.92 -7.68 44.14
CA LEU A 331 -16.25 -8.06 44.65
C LEU A 331 -17.36 -8.12 43.58
N GLY A 332 -17.03 -8.33 42.29
CA GLY A 332 -18.01 -8.73 41.27
C GLY A 332 -19.09 -7.72 40.84
N VAL A 333 -19.15 -6.51 41.41
CA VAL A 333 -20.20 -5.52 41.07
C VAL A 333 -19.79 -4.53 39.96
N GLY A 334 -18.52 -4.50 39.55
CA GLY A 334 -18.00 -3.56 38.54
C GLY A 334 -18.21 -3.93 37.06
N GLY A 335 -18.53 -5.20 36.75
CA GLY A 335 -18.63 -5.70 35.36
C GLY A 335 -20.00 -5.47 34.69
N TRP A 336 -21.05 -5.12 35.43
CA TRP A 336 -22.41 -5.03 34.89
C TRP A 336 -22.64 -3.76 34.02
N LEU A 337 -21.95 -2.66 34.31
CA LEU A 337 -22.19 -1.36 33.66
C LEU A 337 -21.63 -1.28 32.21
N HIS A 338 -20.60 -2.05 31.88
CA HIS A 338 -20.02 -2.09 30.52
C HIS A 338 -20.77 -2.99 29.54
N ASN A 339 -21.80 -3.72 29.98
CA ASN A 339 -22.51 -4.71 29.19
C ASN A 339 -23.70 -4.14 28.37
N VAL A 340 -24.04 -2.86 28.57
CA VAL A 340 -25.22 -2.21 27.94
C VAL A 340 -24.89 -1.63 26.57
N GLN A 341 -23.69 -1.07 26.37
CA GLN A 341 -23.29 -0.46 25.09
C GLN A 341 -23.16 -1.48 23.94
N GLY A 342 -22.56 -2.65 24.20
CA GLY A 342 -22.41 -3.70 23.18
C GLY A 342 -23.76 -4.29 22.74
N LYS A 343 -24.70 -4.48 23.66
CA LYS A 343 -26.06 -4.95 23.34
C LYS A 343 -26.87 -3.92 22.55
N TYR A 344 -26.70 -2.64 22.85
CA TYR A 344 -27.34 -1.55 22.10
C TYR A 344 -26.81 -1.44 20.66
N HIS A 345 -25.48 -1.54 20.47
CA HIS A 345 -24.85 -1.49 19.14
C HIS A 345 -25.40 -2.59 18.21
N VAL A 346 -25.38 -3.85 18.68
CA VAL A 346 -25.89 -5.00 17.90
C VAL A 346 -27.37 -4.85 17.57
N PHE A 347 -28.19 -4.36 18.51
CA PHE A 347 -29.61 -4.08 18.25
C PHE A 347 -29.81 -2.97 17.21
N SER A 348 -29.11 -1.84 17.34
CA SER A 348 -29.20 -0.73 16.37
C SER A 348 -28.76 -1.13 14.97
N GLU A 349 -27.72 -1.95 14.86
CA GLU A 349 -27.23 -2.46 13.58
C GLU A 349 -28.18 -3.50 12.98
N THR A 350 -28.81 -4.34 13.81
CA THR A 350 -29.84 -5.30 13.35
C THR A 350 -31.03 -4.56 12.75
N VAL A 351 -31.51 -3.49 13.41
CA VAL A 351 -32.59 -2.64 12.90
C VAL A 351 -32.17 -1.89 11.63
N SER A 352 -30.94 -1.38 11.57
CA SER A 352 -30.36 -0.72 10.38
C SER A 352 -30.28 -1.66 9.18
N THR A 353 -29.88 -2.91 9.37
CA THR A 353 -29.84 -3.94 8.32
C THR A 353 -31.24 -4.27 7.80
N LEU A 354 -32.22 -4.45 8.69
CA LEU A 354 -33.62 -4.67 8.31
C LEU A 354 -34.18 -3.50 7.49
N ARG A 355 -33.88 -2.26 7.90
CA ARG A 355 -34.28 -1.06 7.16
C ARG A 355 -33.64 -1.02 5.76
N SER A 356 -32.36 -1.38 5.65
CA SER A 356 -31.64 -1.40 4.38
C SER A 356 -32.20 -2.47 3.41
N ALA A 357 -32.64 -3.62 3.93
CA ALA A 357 -33.31 -4.65 3.14
C ALA A 357 -34.70 -4.19 2.63
N ILE A 358 -35.46 -3.47 3.46
CA ILE A 358 -36.73 -2.86 3.05
C ILE A 358 -36.49 -1.81 1.97
N GLU A 359 -35.50 -0.93 2.15
CA GLU A 359 -35.13 0.09 1.16
C GLU A 359 -34.70 -0.54 -0.17
N LEU A 360 -33.94 -1.63 -0.15
CA LEU A 360 -33.59 -2.38 -1.36
C LEU A 360 -34.83 -2.92 -2.08
N LYS A 361 -35.76 -3.56 -1.35
CA LYS A 361 -37.03 -4.06 -1.90
C LYS A 361 -37.82 -2.93 -2.57
N THR A 362 -37.92 -1.77 -1.93
CA THR A 362 -38.66 -0.64 -2.51
C THR A 362 -38.08 -0.15 -3.84
N VAL A 363 -36.75 -0.23 -4.02
CA VAL A 363 -36.12 0.13 -5.30
C VAL A 363 -36.42 -0.92 -6.37
N PHE A 364 -36.42 -2.21 -6.02
CA PHE A 364 -36.84 -3.27 -6.95
C PHE A 364 -38.31 -3.14 -7.38
N ASP A 365 -39.21 -2.87 -6.42
CA ASP A 365 -40.63 -2.66 -6.69
C ASP A 365 -40.83 -1.46 -7.65
N GLN A 366 -40.04 -0.40 -7.48
CA GLN A 366 -40.05 0.77 -8.37
C GLN A 366 -39.58 0.42 -9.78
N ILE A 367 -38.51 -0.35 -9.95
CA ILE A 367 -38.02 -0.80 -11.26
C ILE A 367 -39.08 -1.63 -11.96
N GLN A 368 -39.66 -2.63 -11.29
CA GLN A 368 -40.70 -3.47 -11.86
C GLN A 368 -41.95 -2.68 -12.25
N ALA A 369 -42.39 -1.75 -11.41
CA ALA A 369 -43.53 -0.88 -11.72
C ALA A 369 -43.26 0.00 -12.94
N ALA A 370 -42.03 0.49 -13.09
CA ALA A 370 -41.65 1.39 -14.15
C ALA A 370 -41.42 0.66 -15.49
N GLU A 371 -40.89 -0.57 -15.46
CA GLU A 371 -40.84 -1.48 -16.62
C GLU A 371 -42.23 -1.84 -17.11
N LYS A 372 -43.15 -2.16 -16.18
CA LYS A 372 -44.55 -2.50 -16.51
C LYS A 372 -45.32 -1.31 -17.09
N ALA A 373 -44.93 -0.08 -16.73
CA ALA A 373 -45.50 1.15 -17.27
C ALA A 373 -44.96 1.51 -18.67
N GLY A 374 -43.93 0.81 -19.18
CA GLY A 374 -43.38 0.99 -20.53
C GLY A 374 -42.72 2.35 -20.79
N ASN A 375 -42.44 3.14 -19.74
CA ASN A 375 -42.13 4.57 -19.83
C ASN A 375 -40.68 4.92 -19.47
N LEU A 376 -39.74 3.96 -19.47
CA LEU A 376 -38.35 4.21 -19.11
C LEU A 376 -37.47 4.32 -20.34
N SER A 377 -36.75 5.44 -20.45
CA SER A 377 -35.62 5.51 -21.37
C SER A 377 -34.52 4.52 -20.94
N PRO A 378 -33.70 3.99 -21.88
CA PRO A 378 -32.60 3.09 -21.55
C PRO A 378 -31.61 3.65 -20.51
N GLU A 379 -31.44 4.98 -20.46
CA GLU A 379 -30.56 5.66 -19.51
C GLU A 379 -31.15 5.74 -18.10
N GLU A 380 -32.46 5.98 -17.97
CA GLU A 380 -33.16 5.98 -16.68
C GLU A 380 -33.21 4.58 -16.07
N LYS A 381 -33.43 3.56 -16.90
CA LYS A 381 -33.34 2.15 -16.49
C LYS A 381 -31.95 1.83 -15.93
N ARG A 382 -30.88 2.23 -16.64
CA ARG A 382 -29.51 1.99 -16.17
C ARG A 382 -29.22 2.66 -14.83
N LYS A 383 -29.66 3.91 -14.64
CA LYS A 383 -29.48 4.64 -13.37
C LYS A 383 -30.23 4.00 -12.21
N LEU A 384 -31.46 3.53 -12.42
CA LEU A 384 -32.22 2.84 -11.38
C LEU A 384 -31.58 1.48 -11.03
N GLU A 385 -31.12 0.73 -12.03
CA GLU A 385 -30.38 -0.51 -11.83
C GLU A 385 -29.05 -0.29 -11.08
N GLU A 386 -28.30 0.77 -11.41
CA GLU A 386 -27.09 1.17 -10.69
C GLU A 386 -27.38 1.53 -9.22
N GLN A 387 -28.45 2.31 -8.97
CA GLN A 387 -28.87 2.66 -7.60
C GLN A 387 -29.35 1.44 -6.79
N ALA A 388 -30.05 0.50 -7.44
CA ALA A 388 -30.47 -0.76 -6.82
C ALA A 388 -29.26 -1.63 -6.46
N ALA A 389 -28.28 -1.71 -7.37
CA ALA A 389 -27.04 -2.46 -7.15
C ALA A 389 -26.23 -1.87 -5.99
N GLU A 390 -26.09 -0.55 -5.92
CA GLU A 390 -25.36 0.12 -4.84
C GLU A 390 -26.01 -0.09 -3.48
N LYS A 391 -27.33 0.17 -3.37
CA LYS A 391 -28.09 -0.06 -2.13
C LYS A 391 -28.12 -1.52 -1.74
N GLY A 392 -28.17 -2.42 -2.72
CA GLY A 392 -28.10 -3.86 -2.50
C GLY A 392 -26.77 -4.27 -1.88
N LEU A 393 -25.66 -3.79 -2.45
CA LEU A 393 -24.32 -4.05 -1.93
C LEU A 393 -24.14 -3.51 -0.51
N GLN A 394 -24.69 -2.33 -0.23
CA GLN A 394 -24.65 -1.73 1.11
C GLN A 394 -25.45 -2.54 2.14
N ALA A 395 -26.65 -3.00 1.79
CA ALA A 395 -27.47 -3.85 2.67
C ALA A 395 -26.77 -5.18 2.97
N LEU A 396 -26.13 -5.77 1.95
CA LEU A 396 -25.35 -6.99 2.09
C LEU A 396 -24.15 -6.81 3.03
N PHE A 397 -23.39 -5.73 2.84
CA PHE A 397 -22.25 -5.42 3.70
C PHE A 397 -22.65 -5.29 5.17
N LYS A 398 -23.79 -4.66 5.48
CA LYS A 398 -24.29 -4.55 6.85
C LYS A 398 -24.64 -5.90 7.47
N GLY A 399 -25.20 -6.83 6.68
CA GLY A 399 -25.44 -8.21 7.11
C GLY A 399 -24.12 -8.93 7.43
N THR A 400 -23.14 -8.84 6.54
CA THR A 400 -21.80 -9.40 6.73
C THR A 400 -21.07 -8.82 7.93
N LYS A 401 -21.19 -7.51 8.18
CA LYS A 401 -20.61 -6.85 9.35
C LYS A 401 -21.08 -7.51 10.65
N LEU A 402 -22.38 -7.80 10.79
CA LEU A 402 -22.93 -8.46 11.99
C LEU A 402 -22.37 -9.87 12.21
N GLU A 403 -22.20 -10.62 11.12
CA GLU A 403 -21.61 -11.96 11.14
C GLU A 403 -20.14 -11.90 11.59
N ILE A 404 -19.35 -11.01 10.99
CA ILE A 404 -17.95 -10.75 11.35
C ILE A 404 -17.85 -10.42 12.83
N GLU A 405 -18.65 -9.47 13.31
CA GLU A 405 -18.60 -9.09 14.72
C GLU A 405 -18.96 -10.26 15.66
N SER A 406 -19.92 -11.10 15.27
CA SER A 406 -20.32 -12.29 16.04
C SER A 406 -19.18 -13.29 16.15
N ILE A 407 -18.51 -13.58 15.04
CA ILE A 407 -17.37 -14.51 14.98
C ILE A 407 -16.19 -13.94 15.78
N LEU A 408 -15.88 -12.66 15.61
CA LEU A 408 -14.76 -12.03 16.32
C LEU A 408 -14.98 -11.94 17.82
N ARG A 409 -16.22 -11.72 18.29
CA ARG A 409 -16.51 -11.77 19.74
C ARG A 409 -16.16 -13.14 20.32
N GLU A 410 -16.59 -14.20 19.65
CA GLU A 410 -16.29 -15.59 20.03
C GLU A 410 -14.79 -15.90 19.96
N THR A 411 -14.09 -15.43 18.91
CA THR A 411 -12.63 -15.54 18.78
C THR A 411 -11.92 -14.83 19.93
N CYS A 412 -12.29 -13.59 20.24
CA CYS A 412 -11.69 -12.82 21.34
C CYS A 412 -11.89 -13.50 22.69
N ASP A 413 -13.09 -14.04 22.95
CA ASP A 413 -13.39 -14.77 24.17
C ASP A 413 -12.47 -15.97 24.34
N ARG A 414 -12.32 -16.80 23.29
CA ARG A 414 -11.42 -17.95 23.34
C ARG A 414 -9.95 -17.57 23.53
N VAL A 415 -9.50 -16.44 22.97
CA VAL A 415 -8.11 -15.95 23.11
C VAL A 415 -7.83 -15.41 24.51
N LEU A 416 -8.79 -14.74 25.13
CA LEU A 416 -8.64 -14.07 26.44
C LEU A 416 -8.97 -14.98 27.63
N GLU A 417 -9.84 -15.99 27.43
CA GLU A 417 -10.33 -16.91 28.47
C GLU A 417 -9.72 -18.32 28.35
N ASP A 418 -8.62 -18.48 27.61
CA ASP A 418 -7.92 -19.76 27.49
C ASP A 418 -7.47 -20.27 28.87
N PRO A 419 -7.94 -21.45 29.34
CA PRO A 419 -7.54 -21.98 30.64
C PRO A 419 -6.07 -22.40 30.72
N ASN A 420 -5.36 -22.48 29.58
CA ASN A 420 -3.96 -22.91 29.51
C ASN A 420 -2.95 -21.77 29.64
N ILE A 421 -3.39 -20.52 29.76
CA ILE A 421 -2.49 -19.36 29.93
C ILE A 421 -2.56 -18.77 31.33
N THR A 422 -1.46 -18.15 31.76
CA THR A 422 -1.41 -17.44 33.05
C THR A 422 -2.26 -16.17 33.01
N ARG A 423 -2.70 -15.68 34.18
CA ARG A 423 -3.45 -14.42 34.31
C ARG A 423 -2.67 -13.23 33.73
N ASP A 424 -1.35 -13.19 33.94
CA ASP A 424 -0.49 -12.14 33.40
C ASP A 424 -0.43 -12.18 31.87
N LYS A 425 -0.35 -13.38 31.28
CA LYS A 425 -0.37 -13.54 29.81
C LYS A 425 -1.73 -13.14 29.24
N ALA A 426 -2.84 -13.50 29.91
CA ALA A 426 -4.18 -13.06 29.53
C ALA A 426 -4.32 -11.53 29.59
N GLN A 427 -3.76 -10.89 30.62
CA GLN A 427 -3.75 -9.43 30.76
C GLN A 427 -2.93 -8.75 29.65
N MET A 428 -1.75 -9.28 29.30
CA MET A 428 -0.95 -8.76 28.18
C MET A 428 -1.64 -8.95 26.83
N ARG A 429 -2.32 -10.09 26.61
CA ARG A 429 -3.16 -10.29 25.41
C ARG A 429 -4.27 -9.24 25.33
N ALA A 430 -4.95 -8.95 26.44
CA ALA A 430 -6.00 -7.95 26.49
C ALA A 430 -5.46 -6.54 26.20
N VAL A 431 -4.32 -6.12 26.77
CA VAL A 431 -3.71 -4.82 26.45
C VAL A 431 -3.33 -4.73 24.97
N SER A 432 -2.66 -5.76 24.45
CA SER A 432 -2.28 -5.84 23.03
C SER A 432 -3.48 -5.71 22.10
N MET A 433 -4.56 -6.44 22.41
CA MET A 433 -5.81 -6.44 21.65
C MET A 433 -6.55 -5.10 21.76
N GLN A 434 -6.52 -4.44 22.92
CA GLN A 434 -7.08 -3.10 23.09
C GLN A 434 -6.38 -2.10 22.16
N ILE A 435 -5.04 -2.09 22.13
CA ILE A 435 -4.26 -1.20 21.29
C ILE A 435 -4.58 -1.43 19.81
N LEU A 436 -4.58 -2.70 19.38
CA LEU A 436 -4.93 -3.08 18.00
C LEU A 436 -6.34 -2.57 17.65
N GLY A 437 -7.31 -2.79 18.53
CA GLY A 437 -8.69 -2.35 18.32
C GLY A 437 -8.85 -0.83 18.24
N GLU A 438 -8.18 -0.09 19.11
CA GLU A 438 -8.19 1.38 19.11
C GLU A 438 -7.56 1.96 17.84
N VAL A 439 -6.47 1.36 17.36
CA VAL A 439 -5.85 1.76 16.09
C VAL A 439 -6.81 1.54 14.93
N TYR A 440 -7.40 0.35 14.82
CA TYR A 440 -8.34 0.01 13.75
C TYR A 440 -9.57 0.92 13.73
N MET A 441 -10.10 1.28 14.90
CA MET A 441 -11.21 2.24 15.00
C MET A 441 -10.84 3.66 14.58
N SER A 442 -9.57 4.03 14.63
CA SER A 442 -9.13 5.40 14.33
C SER A 442 -8.96 5.67 12.82
N VAL A 443 -9.00 4.61 12.00
CA VAL A 443 -8.93 4.68 10.53
C VAL A 443 -10.13 5.43 9.97
N LYS A 444 -9.89 6.35 9.03
CA LYS A 444 -10.92 7.17 8.38
C LYS A 444 -10.89 6.99 6.86
N LYS A 445 -12.07 7.13 6.23
CA LYS A 445 -12.21 7.17 4.78
C LYS A 445 -11.74 8.53 4.29
N GLU A 446 -10.87 8.49 3.31
CA GLU A 446 -10.32 9.67 2.67
C GLU A 446 -11.42 10.35 1.82
N ASN A 447 -11.75 11.62 2.12
CA ASN A 447 -12.86 12.34 1.48
C ASN A 447 -12.43 12.89 0.12
N GLY A 448 -12.90 12.23 -0.95
CA GLY A 448 -12.64 12.61 -2.33
C GLY A 448 -13.30 13.93 -2.73
N GLN A 449 -12.53 15.03 -2.71
CA GLN A 449 -12.68 16.16 -3.64
C GLN A 449 -11.49 17.15 -3.64
N GLY A 450 -10.53 17.02 -2.70
CA GLY A 450 -9.21 17.68 -2.75
C GLY A 450 -8.06 16.72 -3.13
N GLN A 451 -8.39 15.51 -3.55
CA GLN A 451 -7.58 14.32 -3.28
C GLN A 451 -7.05 13.62 -4.54
N LEU A 452 -6.81 14.35 -5.64
CA LEU A 452 -5.85 13.87 -6.63
C LEU A 452 -4.44 14.36 -6.29
N ASP A 453 -4.34 15.52 -5.64
CA ASP A 453 -3.07 16.15 -5.25
C ASP A 453 -2.51 15.62 -3.92
N GLU A 454 -3.39 15.23 -2.99
CA GLU A 454 -2.99 14.62 -1.70
C GLU A 454 -2.82 13.09 -1.81
N VAL A 455 -3.52 12.43 -2.74
CA VAL A 455 -3.36 10.99 -3.03
C VAL A 455 -2.05 10.71 -3.77
N LEU A 456 -1.57 11.60 -4.63
CA LEU A 456 -0.19 11.48 -5.16
C LEU A 456 0.89 11.67 -4.08
N ALA A 457 0.61 12.43 -3.02
CA ALA A 457 1.48 12.56 -1.86
C ALA A 457 1.36 11.39 -0.86
N ALA A 458 0.18 10.79 -0.70
CA ALA A 458 -0.10 9.69 0.24
C ALA A 458 0.03 8.27 -0.37
N LEU A 459 0.06 8.14 -1.71
CA LEU A 459 0.42 6.89 -2.40
C LEU A 459 1.93 6.59 -2.32
N PHE A 460 2.74 7.55 -1.86
CA PHE A 460 4.16 7.40 -1.51
C PHE A 460 4.48 7.94 -0.11
N GLY A 461 3.62 7.63 0.87
CA GLY A 461 3.84 7.93 2.28
C GLY A 461 4.99 7.13 2.92
N SER A 462 6.21 7.31 2.43
CA SER A 462 7.30 7.68 3.34
C SER A 462 6.76 8.88 4.12
N SER A 463 6.86 8.93 5.45
CA SER A 463 6.76 10.25 6.09
C SER A 463 7.70 11.18 5.29
N LEU A 464 7.25 12.35 4.84
CA LEU A 464 8.19 13.25 4.17
C LEU A 464 9.12 13.77 5.27
N ALA A 465 10.44 13.65 5.09
CA ALA A 465 11.35 14.39 5.96
C ALA A 465 11.05 15.88 5.86
N HIS A 466 11.34 16.61 6.92
CA HIS A 466 11.16 18.05 6.99
C HIS A 466 12.37 18.62 7.69
N GLY A 467 13.08 19.54 7.04
CA GLY A 467 14.29 20.12 7.60
C GLY A 467 14.71 21.43 6.94
N ILE A 468 15.20 22.37 7.74
CA ILE A 468 15.68 23.67 7.28
C ILE A 468 16.81 24.18 8.19
N VAL A 469 17.76 24.92 7.61
CA VAL A 469 18.69 25.72 8.43
C VAL A 469 17.91 26.88 9.06
N THR A 470 18.06 27.09 10.37
CA THR A 470 17.48 28.23 11.08
C THR A 470 18.53 29.27 11.44
N THR A 471 19.78 28.86 11.60
CA THR A 471 20.92 29.75 11.84
C THR A 471 22.13 29.29 11.04
N PRO A 472 22.84 30.18 10.33
CA PRO A 472 22.44 31.54 9.98
C PRO A 472 21.14 31.55 9.17
N ALA A 473 20.38 32.65 9.22
CA ALA A 473 19.12 32.74 8.47
C ALA A 473 19.36 32.46 6.97
N PRO A 474 18.76 31.41 6.40
CA PRO A 474 18.99 31.01 5.02
C PRO A 474 18.27 31.95 4.04
N ARG A 475 18.45 31.70 2.74
CA ARG A 475 17.66 32.34 1.69
C ARG A 475 16.16 32.19 1.93
N VAL A 476 15.42 33.24 1.60
CA VAL A 476 13.97 33.26 1.51
C VAL A 476 13.54 33.41 0.05
N ILE A 477 12.27 33.09 -0.21
CA ILE A 477 11.67 33.13 -1.54
C ILE A 477 11.01 34.49 -1.81
N GLY A 478 11.14 35.03 -3.02
CA GLY A 478 10.54 36.29 -3.43
C GLY A 478 10.17 36.32 -4.92
N ASP A 479 10.04 37.53 -5.47
CA ASP A 479 9.57 37.74 -6.85
C ASP A 479 10.54 37.17 -7.88
N ALA A 480 11.85 37.17 -7.61
CA ALA A 480 12.84 36.60 -8.52
C ALA A 480 12.69 35.07 -8.62
N ASN A 481 12.42 34.38 -7.51
CA ASN A 481 12.08 32.96 -7.55
C ASN A 481 10.78 32.70 -8.32
N GLN A 482 9.72 33.50 -8.12
CA GLN A 482 8.49 33.31 -8.86
C GLN A 482 8.69 33.47 -10.38
N ALA A 483 9.51 34.45 -10.78
CA ALA A 483 9.87 34.67 -12.16
C ALA A 483 10.69 33.51 -12.76
N ALA A 484 11.60 32.92 -11.98
CA ALA A 484 12.47 31.83 -12.43
C ALA A 484 11.76 30.46 -12.43
N CYS A 485 10.95 30.18 -11.41
CA CYS A 485 10.36 28.86 -11.15
C CYS A 485 8.90 28.74 -11.59
N GLY A 486 8.24 29.83 -11.97
CA GLY A 486 6.82 29.81 -12.31
C GLY A 486 5.90 29.74 -11.08
N ALA A 487 4.63 30.07 -11.28
CA ALA A 487 3.67 30.28 -10.19
C ALA A 487 3.33 28.99 -9.41
N ALA A 488 3.23 27.84 -10.09
CA ALA A 488 2.88 26.58 -9.46
C ALA A 488 3.96 26.09 -8.49
N VAL A 489 5.22 26.09 -8.92
CA VAL A 489 6.38 25.72 -8.09
C VAL A 489 6.58 26.71 -6.95
N TYR A 490 6.51 28.03 -7.25
CA TYR A 490 6.61 29.09 -6.25
C TYR A 490 5.59 28.91 -5.11
N LYS A 491 4.34 28.60 -5.44
CA LYS A 491 3.27 28.43 -4.45
C LYS A 491 3.59 27.30 -3.46
N VAL A 492 4.11 26.17 -3.95
CA VAL A 492 4.49 25.03 -3.10
C VAL A 492 5.65 25.42 -2.19
N LEU A 493 6.73 25.95 -2.76
CA LEU A 493 7.92 26.35 -2.01
C LEU A 493 7.62 27.40 -0.93
N LYS A 494 6.67 28.30 -1.21
CA LYS A 494 6.20 29.31 -0.25
C LYS A 494 5.34 28.72 0.86
N SER A 495 4.47 27.76 0.54
CA SER A 495 3.58 27.14 1.53
C SER A 495 4.30 26.14 2.45
N ASP A 496 5.34 25.49 1.94
CA ASP A 496 6.09 24.48 2.66
C ASP A 496 7.59 24.77 2.56
N LYS A 497 8.11 25.43 3.60
CA LYS A 497 9.52 25.82 3.71
C LYS A 497 10.42 24.69 4.22
N TYR A 498 9.85 23.63 4.79
CA TYR A 498 10.58 22.54 5.42
C TYR A 498 10.61 21.27 4.56
N GLY A 499 9.63 21.08 3.68
CA GLY A 499 9.48 19.87 2.90
C GLY A 499 10.52 19.69 1.79
N PRO A 500 10.50 18.53 1.12
CA PRO A 500 11.48 18.16 0.12
C PRO A 500 11.27 18.91 -1.21
N VAL A 501 12.37 19.12 -1.93
CA VAL A 501 12.39 19.77 -3.26
C VAL A 501 11.48 19.04 -4.26
N GLU A 502 11.36 17.72 -4.15
CA GLU A 502 10.57 16.84 -5.01
C GLU A 502 9.07 17.18 -5.00
N THR A 503 8.53 17.69 -3.89
CA THR A 503 7.12 18.13 -3.81
C THR A 503 6.87 19.31 -4.74
N ALA A 504 7.81 20.25 -4.82
CA ALA A 504 7.74 21.37 -5.74
C ALA A 504 8.01 20.93 -7.19
N ALA A 505 8.93 19.99 -7.41
CA ALA A 505 9.23 19.44 -8.72
C ALA A 505 8.01 18.72 -9.35
N ALA A 506 7.16 18.10 -8.53
CA ALA A 506 5.93 17.45 -8.99
C ALA A 506 4.84 18.44 -9.48
N LYS A 507 5.02 19.75 -9.26
CA LYS A 507 4.09 20.81 -9.69
C LYS A 507 4.63 21.67 -10.82
N VAL A 508 5.72 21.26 -11.46
CA VAL A 508 6.24 21.89 -12.68
C VAL A 508 5.17 21.88 -13.77
N ASP A 509 4.92 23.05 -14.34
CA ASP A 509 4.01 23.27 -15.46
C ASP A 509 4.74 23.95 -16.63
N SER A 510 3.99 24.51 -17.59
CA SER A 510 4.57 25.19 -18.76
C SER A 510 5.34 26.46 -18.43
N ASP A 511 5.13 27.06 -17.26
CA ASP A 511 5.71 28.35 -16.87
C ASP A 511 7.05 28.18 -16.13
N TYR A 512 7.48 26.95 -15.90
CA TYR A 512 8.74 26.62 -15.23
C TYR A 512 9.95 26.68 -16.18
N ASP A 513 10.96 27.47 -15.81
CA ASP A 513 12.26 27.49 -16.50
C ASP A 513 13.32 26.75 -15.65
N ALA A 514 13.67 25.54 -16.06
CA ALA A 514 14.69 24.73 -15.38
C ALA A 514 16.09 25.39 -15.36
N THR A 515 16.38 26.21 -16.37
CA THR A 515 17.67 26.89 -16.54
C THR A 515 17.76 28.21 -15.77
N ALA A 516 16.64 28.73 -15.27
CA ALA A 516 16.61 29.87 -14.37
C ALA A 516 16.34 29.45 -12.91
N CYS A 517 15.39 28.55 -12.69
CA CYS A 517 14.96 28.16 -11.34
C CYS A 517 16.04 27.39 -10.58
N HIS A 518 16.71 26.44 -11.23
CA HIS A 518 17.67 25.53 -10.58
C HIS A 518 17.11 24.87 -9.31
N LEU A 519 15.94 24.23 -9.42
CA LEU A 519 15.16 23.76 -8.28
C LEU A 519 15.93 22.86 -7.28
N PHE A 520 16.87 22.03 -7.75
CA PHE A 520 17.76 21.17 -6.93
C PHE A 520 19.12 21.81 -6.63
N PHE A 521 19.16 23.14 -6.59
CA PHE A 521 20.31 23.92 -6.17
C PHE A 521 19.84 25.16 -5.41
N CYS A 522 20.20 25.23 -4.14
CA CYS A 522 19.64 26.20 -3.20
C CYS A 522 18.10 26.19 -3.15
N ARG A 523 17.46 25.01 -3.35
CA ARG A 523 15.99 24.87 -3.40
C ARG A 523 15.32 25.73 -4.50
N GLY A 524 16.12 26.17 -5.49
CA GLY A 524 15.74 27.15 -6.50
C GLY A 524 15.55 28.59 -6.01
N TYR A 525 15.88 28.88 -4.74
CA TYR A 525 15.76 30.22 -4.18
C TYR A 525 16.83 31.13 -4.77
N GLN A 526 16.40 32.28 -5.29
CA GLN A 526 17.24 33.18 -6.06
C GLN A 526 18.02 34.13 -5.15
N TYR A 527 19.23 34.51 -5.58
CA TYR A 527 20.07 35.41 -4.81
C TYR A 527 19.49 36.83 -4.76
N GLU A 528 18.81 37.23 -5.82
CA GLU A 528 18.19 38.54 -6.03
C GLU A 528 17.14 38.83 -4.95
N ASP A 529 16.45 37.81 -4.44
CA ASP A 529 15.50 37.91 -3.33
C ASP A 529 16.20 38.11 -1.97
N ASN A 530 17.53 37.94 -1.91
CA ASN A 530 18.30 37.78 -0.67
C ASN A 530 19.53 38.70 -0.56
N VAL A 531 19.70 39.67 -1.46
CA VAL A 531 20.87 40.58 -1.49
C VAL A 531 21.13 41.20 -0.12
N ALA A 532 20.07 41.66 0.58
CA ALA A 532 20.16 42.29 1.90
C ALA A 532 20.59 41.33 3.04
N ASN A 533 20.51 40.01 2.82
CA ASN A 533 20.91 38.98 3.78
C ASN A 533 22.33 38.44 3.52
N THR A 534 23.09 39.06 2.60
CA THR A 534 24.48 38.70 2.31
C THR A 534 25.36 39.02 3.53
N ARG A 535 26.14 38.04 3.98
CA ARG A 535 27.05 38.19 5.13
C ARG A 535 28.48 38.36 4.67
N VAL A 536 29.30 38.97 5.51
CA VAL A 536 30.74 39.07 5.28
C VAL A 536 31.45 38.18 6.29
N TYR A 537 32.27 37.25 5.81
CA TYR A 537 33.08 36.38 6.66
C TYR A 537 34.56 36.49 6.33
N THR A 538 35.42 36.34 7.32
CA THR A 538 36.87 36.24 7.11
C THR A 538 37.32 34.79 7.04
N THR A 539 38.41 34.50 6.33
CA THR A 539 39.03 33.17 6.35
C THR A 539 39.33 32.72 7.78
N GLY A 540 39.02 31.47 8.11
CA GLY A 540 39.17 30.89 9.45
C GLY A 540 38.07 31.27 10.44
N GLN A 541 37.12 32.14 10.07
CA GLN A 541 35.98 32.48 10.93
C GLN A 541 35.12 31.24 11.19
N VAL A 542 34.74 31.04 12.44
CA VAL A 542 33.81 29.99 12.86
C VAL A 542 32.38 30.54 12.84
N VAL A 543 31.52 29.90 12.06
CA VAL A 543 30.12 30.27 11.89
C VAL A 543 29.24 29.20 12.53
N PRO A 544 28.39 29.55 13.52
CA PRO A 544 27.48 28.59 14.13
C PRO A 544 26.32 28.28 13.19
N PHE A 545 25.97 27.00 13.12
CA PHE A 545 24.85 26.46 12.37
C PHE A 545 23.84 25.78 13.29
N ALA A 546 22.57 26.09 13.08
CA ALA A 546 21.44 25.39 13.67
C ALA A 546 20.52 24.91 12.56
N VAL A 547 20.15 23.63 12.63
CA VAL A 547 19.22 22.97 11.69
C VAL A 547 18.04 22.47 12.50
N ASP A 548 16.85 22.82 12.04
CA ASP A 548 15.60 22.33 12.58
C ASP A 548 15.11 21.18 11.71
N ILE A 549 14.92 20.00 12.31
CA ILE A 549 14.48 18.79 11.62
C ILE A 549 13.15 18.38 12.27
N GLU A 550 12.04 18.71 11.62
CA GLU A 550 10.69 18.45 12.14
C GLU A 550 10.27 16.98 11.91
N ALA A 551 10.78 16.35 10.85
CA ALA A 551 10.55 14.95 10.54
C ALA A 551 11.84 14.29 10.05
N HIS A 552 12.31 13.29 10.78
CA HIS A 552 13.60 12.63 10.57
C HIS A 552 13.48 11.45 9.61
N HIS A 553 14.44 11.34 8.69
CA HIS A 553 14.62 10.20 7.79
C HIS A 553 16.09 9.88 7.63
N THR A 554 16.44 8.62 7.79
CA THR A 554 17.84 8.22 7.65
C THR A 554 18.33 8.51 6.23
N GLY A 555 19.36 9.36 6.12
CA GLY A 555 19.93 9.78 4.85
C GLY A 555 21.41 10.12 4.94
N TYR A 556 21.88 10.92 3.99
CA TYR A 556 23.23 11.50 4.02
C TYR A 556 23.14 13.01 3.85
N ALA A 557 24.03 13.74 4.52
CA ALA A 557 24.04 15.20 4.46
C ALA A 557 25.45 15.75 4.34
N ASN A 558 25.55 16.97 3.80
CA ASN A 558 26.79 17.73 3.81
C ASN A 558 26.52 19.23 3.97
N VAL A 559 27.56 19.94 4.37
CA VAL A 559 27.63 21.39 4.24
C VAL A 559 28.82 21.73 3.35
N SER A 560 28.57 22.49 2.30
CA SER A 560 29.58 22.84 1.29
C SER A 560 29.50 24.32 0.93
N VAL A 561 30.64 24.95 0.65
CA VAL A 561 30.65 26.19 -0.11
C VAL A 561 30.38 25.84 -1.56
N VAL A 562 29.39 26.48 -2.16
CA VAL A 562 28.98 26.29 -3.56
C VAL A 562 29.22 27.57 -4.36
N ASN A 563 29.65 27.39 -5.61
CA ASN A 563 29.71 28.47 -6.59
C ASN A 563 28.35 28.56 -7.30
N LEU A 564 27.72 29.73 -7.22
CA LEU A 564 26.33 29.92 -7.67
C LEU A 564 26.18 29.90 -9.19
N ALA A 565 27.20 30.36 -9.93
CA ALA A 565 27.18 30.37 -11.39
C ALA A 565 27.35 28.96 -11.99
N THR A 566 28.21 28.14 -11.41
CA THR A 566 28.51 26.78 -11.91
C THR A 566 27.67 25.69 -11.25
N GLN A 567 26.95 26.03 -10.18
CA GLN A 567 26.14 25.11 -9.36
C GLN A 567 26.94 23.93 -8.81
N LYS A 568 28.18 24.19 -8.41
CA LYS A 568 29.10 23.14 -7.95
C LYS A 568 29.67 23.44 -6.57
N PRO A 569 29.85 22.42 -5.72
CA PRO A 569 30.61 22.57 -4.49
C PRO A 569 32.07 22.85 -4.81
N ILE A 570 32.61 23.89 -4.20
CA ILE A 570 34.02 24.30 -4.33
C ILE A 570 34.84 24.02 -3.06
N ALA A 571 34.18 23.90 -1.91
CA ALA A 571 34.79 23.43 -0.67
C ALA A 571 33.77 22.65 0.18
N ARG A 572 34.19 21.53 0.76
CA ARG A 572 33.33 20.69 1.62
C ARG A 572 33.68 20.95 3.08
N LEU A 573 32.72 21.45 3.85
CA LEU A 573 32.92 21.89 5.23
C LEU A 573 32.57 20.81 6.24
N PHE A 574 31.47 20.08 5.98
CA PHE A 574 30.98 19.02 6.85
C PHE A 574 30.33 17.90 6.03
N THR A 575 30.45 16.65 6.48
CA THR A 575 29.73 15.50 5.90
C THR A 575 29.26 14.53 6.96
N TRP A 576 28.05 14.03 6.77
CA TRP A 576 27.48 12.92 7.52
C TRP A 576 27.15 11.79 6.55
N PRO A 577 27.83 10.63 6.64
CA PRO A 577 27.48 9.45 5.84
C PRO A 577 26.15 8.82 6.27
N VAL A 578 25.75 9.08 7.52
CA VAL A 578 24.43 8.79 8.09
C VAL A 578 23.99 10.07 8.79
N TYR A 579 22.87 10.65 8.38
CA TYR A 579 22.28 11.87 8.92
C TYR A 579 20.81 11.65 9.21
N ALA A 580 20.32 12.26 10.28
CA ALA A 580 18.94 12.21 10.68
C ALA A 580 18.39 10.79 10.90
N ASN A 581 19.17 9.95 11.60
CA ASN A 581 18.88 8.53 11.74
C ASN A 581 17.57 8.27 12.51
N ASP A 582 16.55 7.83 11.78
CA ASP A 582 15.20 7.54 12.28
C ASP A 582 15.12 6.32 13.20
N THR A 583 16.20 5.55 13.32
CA THR A 583 16.32 4.44 14.30
C THR A 583 16.79 4.91 15.68
N LEU A 584 17.25 6.16 15.83
CA LEU A 584 17.72 6.70 17.10
C LEU A 584 16.59 7.41 17.86
N GLY A 585 16.51 7.18 19.17
CA GLY A 585 15.57 7.91 20.03
C GLY A 585 16.00 9.38 20.26
N PRO A 586 15.09 10.28 20.68
CA PRO A 586 15.38 11.71 20.90
C PRO A 586 16.55 12.00 21.85
N SER A 587 16.86 11.08 22.78
CA SER A 587 17.98 11.19 23.72
C SER A 587 19.33 10.73 23.15
N GLN A 588 19.31 10.01 22.02
CA GLN A 588 20.48 9.44 21.35
C GLN A 588 20.87 10.20 20.08
N TRP A 589 20.09 11.24 19.74
CA TRP A 589 20.35 12.06 18.56
C TRP A 589 21.71 12.78 18.67
N PRO A 590 22.57 12.68 17.65
CA PRO A 590 23.84 13.38 17.67
C PRO A 590 23.62 14.91 17.64
N LYS A 591 23.99 15.60 18.72
CA LYS A 591 23.82 17.06 18.82
C LYS A 591 24.47 17.82 17.65
N ASN A 592 25.53 17.26 17.07
CA ASN A 592 26.23 17.82 15.92
C ASN A 592 25.46 17.70 14.59
N GLU A 593 24.25 17.13 14.55
CA GLU A 593 23.40 17.12 13.35
C GLU A 593 22.43 18.31 13.31
N THR A 594 22.02 18.83 14.47
CA THR A 594 21.10 19.99 14.60
C THR A 594 21.81 21.24 15.10
N SER A 595 23.00 21.13 15.68
CA SER A 595 23.80 22.27 16.15
C SER A 595 25.29 21.99 15.99
N PHE A 596 25.93 22.68 15.04
CA PHE A 596 27.35 22.48 14.71
C PHE A 596 27.99 23.79 14.25
N ASN A 597 29.32 23.81 14.15
CA ASN A 597 30.07 24.97 13.66
C ASN A 597 30.73 24.63 12.33
N VAL A 598 30.76 25.60 11.41
CA VAL A 598 31.56 25.52 10.18
C VAL A 598 32.66 26.56 10.20
N THR A 599 33.84 26.21 9.69
CA THR A 599 34.97 27.14 9.57
C THR A 599 35.10 27.58 8.13
N ILE A 600 35.15 28.89 7.87
CA ILE A 600 35.30 29.42 6.51
C ILE A 600 36.71 29.09 6.00
N PRO A 601 36.84 28.33 4.90
CA PRO A 601 38.14 27.96 4.36
C PRO A 601 38.77 29.15 3.61
N ASP A 602 40.02 29.00 3.23
CA ASP A 602 40.63 29.89 2.24
C ASP A 602 40.02 29.58 0.86
N LEU A 603 39.37 30.57 0.27
CA LEU A 603 38.65 30.49 -1.01
C LEU A 603 39.31 31.35 -2.10
N GLY A 604 40.45 31.98 -1.78
CA GLY A 604 41.07 33.02 -2.60
C GLY A 604 40.05 34.11 -2.98
N ASP A 605 40.11 34.55 -4.23
CA ASP A 605 39.22 35.62 -4.73
C ASP A 605 37.83 35.12 -5.15
N THR A 606 37.58 33.80 -5.11
CA THR A 606 36.39 33.15 -5.70
C THR A 606 35.06 33.65 -5.12
N CYS A 607 35.04 33.97 -3.83
CA CYS A 607 33.83 34.34 -3.09
C CYS A 607 33.87 35.79 -2.57
N THR A 608 34.68 36.67 -3.19
CA THR A 608 34.79 38.09 -2.79
C THR A 608 33.62 38.94 -3.28
N THR A 609 32.90 38.48 -4.30
CA THR A 609 31.77 39.19 -4.91
C THR A 609 30.44 38.64 -4.39
N ALA A 610 29.53 39.52 -3.99
CA ALA A 610 28.20 39.14 -3.53
C ALA A 610 27.44 38.41 -4.66
N GLY A 611 26.80 37.29 -4.34
CA GLY A 611 26.14 36.42 -5.34
C GLY A 611 27.09 35.48 -6.08
N ALA A 612 28.39 35.43 -5.77
CA ALA A 612 29.32 34.44 -6.33
C ALA A 612 29.22 33.07 -5.63
N CYS A 613 29.04 33.07 -4.31
CA CYS A 613 29.06 31.88 -3.48
C CYS A 613 27.95 31.87 -2.41
N ALA A 614 27.60 30.66 -1.97
CA ALA A 614 26.80 30.44 -0.78
C ALA A 614 27.34 29.24 0.01
N ILE A 615 27.03 29.17 1.32
CA ILE A 615 27.16 27.93 2.08
C ILE A 615 25.85 27.18 1.91
N GLN A 616 25.90 25.99 1.31
CA GLN A 616 24.76 25.11 1.13
C GLN A 616 24.79 24.03 2.20
N TRP A 617 23.73 23.95 3.01
CA TRP A 617 23.36 22.72 3.70
C TRP A 617 22.50 21.89 2.76
N TRP A 618 22.87 20.64 2.60
CA TRP A 618 22.25 19.72 1.67
C TRP A 618 22.05 18.38 2.38
N TRP A 619 20.82 17.89 2.42
CA TRP A 619 20.46 16.59 3.00
C TRP A 619 19.62 15.82 1.99
N TYR A 620 19.98 14.56 1.79
CA TYR A 620 19.21 13.62 1.01
C TYR A 620 18.83 12.42 1.85
N ALA A 621 17.52 12.24 1.98
CA ALA A 621 16.87 11.01 2.42
C ALA A 621 16.36 10.24 1.19
N PRO A 622 15.93 8.97 1.30
CA PRO A 622 15.50 8.18 0.14
C PRO A 622 14.47 8.91 -0.73
N LYS A 623 14.92 9.40 -1.91
CA LYS A 623 14.14 10.18 -2.90
C LYS A 623 13.63 11.55 -2.39
N GLN A 624 14.29 12.14 -1.40
CA GLN A 624 13.89 13.42 -0.81
C GLN A 624 15.12 14.30 -0.57
N THR A 625 15.10 15.50 -1.13
CA THR A 625 16.21 16.47 -1.07
C THR A 625 15.80 17.70 -0.28
N PHE A 626 16.67 18.14 0.63
CA PHE A 626 16.50 19.31 1.48
C PHE A 626 17.69 20.21 1.35
N GLU A 627 17.43 21.50 1.15
CA GLU A 627 18.50 22.47 0.90
C GLU A 627 18.23 23.79 1.60
N SER A 628 19.30 24.41 2.08
CA SER A 628 19.30 25.78 2.57
C SER A 628 20.61 26.44 2.18
N CYS A 629 20.54 27.64 1.60
CA CYS A 629 21.71 28.40 1.19
C CYS A 629 21.87 29.67 2.02
N ILE A 630 23.10 29.97 2.40
CA ILE A 630 23.50 31.14 3.19
C ILE A 630 24.45 31.95 2.33
N ASP A 631 24.00 33.13 1.89
CA ASP A 631 24.78 34.03 1.06
C ASP A 631 25.87 34.73 1.86
N PHE A 632 27.09 34.73 1.31
CA PHE A 632 28.22 35.40 1.94
C PHE A 632 29.26 35.88 0.92
N THR A 633 30.11 36.79 1.38
CA THR A 633 31.38 37.13 0.75
C THR A 633 32.54 36.88 1.71
N THR A 634 33.72 36.64 1.15
CA THR A 634 34.99 36.66 1.90
C THR A 634 35.59 38.06 1.88
N ALA A 635 35.98 38.57 3.04
CA ALA A 635 36.69 39.85 3.20
C ALA A 635 38.13 39.68 3.68
#